data_AF-A0A3D8P5H4-F1
#
_entry.id   AF-A0A3D8P5H4-F1
#
_cell.length_a   1.000
_cell.length_b   1.000
_cell.length_c   1.000
_cell.angle_alpha   90.00
_cell.angle_beta   90.00
_cell.angle_gamma   90.00
#
_symmetry.space_group_name_H-M   'P 1'
#
loop_
_entity.id
_entity.type
_entity.pdbx_description
1 polymer ?
#
loop_
_entity_poly.entity_id
_entity_poly.type
_entity_poly.pdbx_seq_one_letter_code
_entity_poly.pdbx_strand_id
1 'polypeptide(L)'
;MSYKFIRWFHELTKEDIPLVGGKGANLGELTRAGIPVPPGFCVTAEAYKHFIETTGLAPKIKEIIATTNVDNLEELMQNTERVRELIRSTPVPPEIEEEIISAYKELAAGGPEPAVAVRSSATAEDLPEASFAGQQETYLNVLGAAEVIEAVRKCWASLWTARATAYRQAQGFDHFSVYLSAVVQKMIQSERSGVAFTVNPVTGARDELMINASWGLGEAVVSGAVTPDEYLVDKNTRRIKSKNIASKTVMIVARPDAPSGTVKVEVARYLGPEYVEKQCLSDEEILELTDILLRVEKHYGSPQDIEWGYEKGKFYILQARPVTALDKIGGEEKKEERLSEAKVLVQGMGASPGIASGKVVLVKSFDDITRVKEGSVLVTTMTNPDMVPAMKRAAAIVTDEGGRTCHAAIVSRELGIPCIVGTKNATAVLKEGMEVTVDAVRGVVYEGRVALEAAAPEAKPGAPVIPADVWQELAPVTATKIYMNLGEPEAIARYKDLPFDGIGLMRTEFIFTDHIGAHPIYLLRTGQEKFFIDRLAEGIATVAQAVFPRPVVVRFSDFRTNEFRGLKGGEEVEPVENNPMIGWRGVSRYISPEYEEGFRLECRAMRKVREQYQLTNVWAMLPFVRTTWEVERVLKIMAEEGLSSNSDFKVWIMAEVPAVIFLADQFCTYVDGFSIGSNDLTQLILGADRDSGILERMGYFDERNPAVTRAIARLIEIAHQHGKTVSICGQGPSVYPELTEFLVRCGIDSVSVNPDMVVRTRRLVASVEKKIILESLRRLK
;
A
#
# COMPACT_ATOMS: atom_id res chain seq x y z
N MET A 1 2.55 -47.30 -3.45
CA MET A 1 1.08 -47.35 -3.59
C MET A 1 0.68 -46.08 -4.34
N SER A 2 -0.35 -46.09 -5.19
CA SER A 2 -0.82 -44.86 -5.84
C SER A 2 -1.78 -44.15 -4.90
N TYR A 3 -1.36 -43.03 -4.30
CA TYR A 3 -2.22 -42.21 -3.46
C TYR A 3 -3.25 -41.45 -4.30
N LYS A 4 -4.52 -41.43 -3.88
CA LYS A 4 -5.57 -40.66 -4.55
C LYS A 4 -5.60 -39.21 -4.03
N PHE A 5 -5.50 -39.03 -2.72
CA PHE A 5 -5.72 -37.78 -2.01
C PHE A 5 -4.44 -37.11 -1.51
N ILE A 6 -3.29 -37.79 -1.66
CA ILE A 6 -1.97 -37.29 -1.27
C ILE A 6 -1.09 -37.06 -2.50
N ARG A 7 -0.33 -35.96 -2.48
CA ARG A 7 0.76 -35.70 -3.42
C ARG A 7 2.02 -35.29 -2.68
N TRP A 8 3.15 -35.90 -3.00
CA TRP A 8 4.44 -35.57 -2.40
C TRP A 8 5.05 -34.33 -3.07
N PHE A 9 5.86 -33.56 -2.33
CA PHE A 9 6.50 -32.36 -2.90
C PHE A 9 7.30 -32.65 -4.18
N HIS A 10 7.97 -33.79 -4.28
CA HIS A 10 8.75 -34.14 -5.47
C HIS A 10 7.90 -34.46 -6.73
N GLU A 11 6.59 -34.65 -6.55
CA GLU A 11 5.62 -34.88 -7.63
C GLU A 11 4.94 -33.58 -8.10
N LEU A 12 5.15 -32.47 -7.39
CA LEU A 12 4.40 -31.23 -7.56
C LEU A 12 5.16 -30.16 -8.34
N THR A 13 4.40 -29.35 -9.06
CA THR A 13 4.83 -28.26 -9.94
C THR A 13 3.95 -27.04 -9.74
N LYS A 14 4.32 -25.89 -10.32
CA LYS A 14 3.45 -24.71 -10.31
C LYS A 14 2.10 -24.95 -11.01
N GLU A 15 2.02 -25.90 -11.93
CA GLU A 15 0.78 -26.25 -12.62
C GLU A 15 -0.24 -26.93 -11.70
N ASP A 16 0.20 -27.42 -10.53
CA ASP A 16 -0.63 -28.13 -9.56
C ASP A 16 -1.30 -27.20 -8.52
N ILE A 17 -1.22 -25.87 -8.68
CA ILE A 17 -1.89 -24.89 -7.80
C ILE A 17 -3.39 -25.22 -7.60
N PRO A 18 -4.19 -25.59 -8.63
CA PRO A 18 -5.59 -25.98 -8.42
C PRO A 18 -5.79 -27.22 -7.54
N LEU A 19 -4.76 -28.06 -7.40
CA LEU A 19 -4.82 -29.32 -6.65
C LEU A 19 -4.29 -29.17 -5.21
N VAL A 20 -3.21 -28.40 -5.01
CA VAL A 20 -2.50 -28.30 -3.71
C VAL A 20 -2.36 -26.89 -3.16
N GLY A 21 -2.94 -25.90 -3.86
CA GLY A 21 -2.81 -24.50 -3.52
C GLY A 21 -1.40 -23.94 -3.76
N GLY A 22 -1.28 -22.63 -3.53
CA GLY A 22 -0.07 -21.87 -3.79
C GLY A 22 1.18 -22.36 -3.05
N LYS A 23 1.06 -22.56 -1.73
CA LYS A 23 2.18 -22.99 -0.88
C LYS A 23 2.66 -24.40 -1.24
N GLY A 24 1.72 -25.32 -1.44
CA GLY A 24 2.04 -26.70 -1.83
C GLY A 24 2.79 -26.76 -3.15
N ALA A 25 2.30 -26.02 -4.16
CA ALA A 25 2.94 -25.94 -5.48
C ALA A 25 4.34 -25.32 -5.41
N ASN A 26 4.51 -24.22 -4.66
CA ASN A 26 5.83 -23.58 -4.47
C ASN A 26 6.83 -24.48 -3.74
N LEU A 27 6.41 -25.22 -2.71
CA LEU A 27 7.27 -26.21 -2.06
C LEU A 27 7.68 -27.34 -3.01
N GLY A 28 6.79 -27.74 -3.92
CA GLY A 28 7.09 -28.70 -4.98
C GLY A 28 8.16 -28.18 -5.96
N GLU A 29 7.97 -26.97 -6.48
CA GLU A 29 8.93 -26.28 -7.35
C GLU A 29 10.33 -26.22 -6.74
N LEU A 30 10.43 -25.75 -5.50
CA LEU A 30 11.69 -25.68 -4.76
C LEU A 30 12.34 -27.06 -4.59
N THR A 31 11.54 -28.08 -4.24
CA THR A 31 12.02 -29.46 -4.06
C THR A 31 12.59 -30.01 -5.36
N ARG A 32 11.90 -29.80 -6.49
CA ARG A 32 12.36 -30.25 -7.82
C ARG A 32 13.59 -29.48 -8.31
N ALA A 33 13.75 -28.23 -7.89
CA ALA A 33 14.95 -27.42 -8.15
C ALA A 33 16.18 -27.84 -7.31
N GLY A 34 16.04 -28.86 -6.45
CA GLY A 34 17.11 -29.35 -5.57
C GLY A 34 17.48 -28.33 -4.49
N ILE A 35 16.56 -27.43 -4.13
CA ILE A 35 16.69 -26.53 -2.99
C ILE A 35 16.36 -27.34 -1.73
N PRO A 36 17.08 -27.16 -0.61
CA PRO A 36 16.90 -27.98 0.58
C PRO A 36 15.58 -27.65 1.28
N VAL A 37 14.49 -28.25 0.83
CA VAL A 37 13.16 -28.15 1.44
C VAL A 37 12.94 -29.37 2.35
N PRO A 38 12.41 -29.20 3.58
CA PRO A 38 12.04 -30.34 4.40
C PRO A 38 11.01 -31.22 3.67
N PRO A 39 11.17 -32.56 3.70
CA PRO A 39 10.26 -33.46 2.99
C PRO A 39 8.85 -33.35 3.55
N GLY A 40 7.86 -33.58 2.69
CA GLY A 40 6.46 -33.49 3.05
C GLY A 40 5.54 -33.83 1.89
N PHE A 41 4.25 -33.76 2.17
CA PHE A 41 3.19 -34.05 1.23
C PHE A 41 2.00 -33.10 1.44
N CYS A 42 1.16 -33.00 0.41
CA CYS A 42 -0.08 -32.23 0.44
C CYS A 42 -1.27 -33.18 0.49
N VAL A 43 -2.17 -32.95 1.43
CA VAL A 43 -3.55 -33.45 1.38
C VAL A 43 -4.31 -32.55 0.41
N THR A 44 -4.73 -33.09 -0.73
CA THR A 44 -5.18 -32.30 -1.87
C THR A 44 -6.51 -31.59 -1.62
N ALA A 45 -6.79 -30.57 -2.43
CA ALA A 45 -8.09 -29.92 -2.53
C ALA A 45 -9.22 -30.92 -2.86
N GLU A 46 -8.92 -31.99 -3.60
CA GLU A 46 -9.88 -33.07 -3.88
C GLU A 46 -10.25 -33.85 -2.62
N ALA A 47 -9.30 -34.05 -1.69
CA ALA A 47 -9.58 -34.67 -0.39
C ALA A 47 -10.58 -33.83 0.43
N TYR A 48 -10.39 -32.51 0.45
CA TYR A 48 -11.33 -31.59 1.09
C TYR A 48 -12.72 -31.67 0.46
N LYS A 49 -12.79 -31.63 -0.88
CA LYS A 49 -14.05 -31.76 -1.62
C LYS A 49 -14.77 -33.06 -1.28
N HIS A 50 -14.05 -34.18 -1.32
CA HIS A 50 -14.57 -35.51 -0.99
C HIS A 50 -15.07 -35.58 0.46
N PHE A 51 -14.32 -35.00 1.41
CA PHE A 51 -14.74 -34.88 2.82
C PHE A 51 -16.07 -34.12 2.95
N ILE A 52 -16.22 -32.97 2.29
CA ILE A 52 -17.44 -32.14 2.36
C ILE A 52 -18.66 -32.82 1.70
N GLU A 53 -18.45 -33.53 0.60
CA GLU A 53 -19.52 -34.18 -0.17
C GLU A 53 -20.03 -35.47 0.49
N THR A 54 -19.12 -36.35 0.94
CA THR A 54 -19.47 -37.69 1.45
C THR A 54 -20.02 -37.68 2.88
N THR A 55 -19.66 -36.69 3.68
CA THR A 55 -20.12 -36.57 5.07
C THR A 55 -21.46 -35.84 5.21
N GLY A 56 -22.00 -35.31 4.10
CA GLY A 56 -23.23 -34.51 4.10
C GLY A 56 -23.07 -33.12 4.74
N LEU A 57 -21.83 -32.61 4.84
CA LEU A 57 -21.55 -31.26 5.33
C LEU A 57 -22.01 -30.18 4.35
N ALA A 58 -21.87 -30.42 3.04
CA ALA A 58 -22.25 -29.45 2.00
C ALA A 58 -23.64 -28.82 2.19
N PRO A 59 -24.75 -29.59 2.32
CA PRO A 59 -26.08 -29.00 2.50
C PRO A 59 -26.23 -28.23 3.81
N LYS A 60 -25.63 -28.71 4.91
CA LYS A 60 -25.70 -28.04 6.23
C LYS A 60 -24.98 -26.69 6.21
N ILE A 61 -23.81 -26.64 5.58
CA ILE A 61 -23.05 -25.40 5.43
C ILE A 61 -23.81 -24.42 4.52
N LYS A 62 -24.40 -24.91 3.41
CA LYS A 62 -25.23 -24.08 2.52
C LYS A 62 -26.40 -23.43 3.27
N GLU A 63 -27.09 -24.19 4.12
CA GLU A 63 -28.21 -23.69 4.91
C GLU A 63 -27.77 -22.56 5.85
N ILE A 64 -26.71 -22.77 6.63
CA ILE A 64 -26.20 -21.77 7.57
C ILE A 64 -25.75 -20.50 6.84
N ILE A 65 -25.02 -20.66 5.74
CA ILE A 65 -24.45 -19.53 5.00
C ILE A 65 -25.52 -18.77 4.21
N ALA A 66 -26.52 -19.45 3.64
CA ALA A 66 -27.63 -18.80 2.94
C ALA A 66 -28.46 -17.88 3.85
N THR A 67 -28.53 -18.19 5.15
CA THR A 67 -29.20 -17.34 6.15
C THR A 67 -28.25 -16.39 6.87
N THR A 68 -26.96 -16.37 6.54
CA THR A 68 -25.99 -15.51 7.21
C THR A 68 -25.98 -14.13 6.57
N ASN A 69 -26.36 -13.10 7.34
CA ASN A 69 -26.16 -11.73 6.91
C ASN A 69 -24.70 -11.30 7.09
N VAL A 70 -23.96 -11.13 6.00
CA VAL A 70 -22.55 -10.72 6.02
C VAL A 70 -22.32 -9.26 6.49
N ASP A 71 -23.36 -8.41 6.44
CA ASP A 71 -23.30 -7.04 6.96
C ASP A 71 -23.49 -6.97 8.49
N ASN A 72 -23.94 -8.07 9.11
CA ASN A 72 -24.05 -8.21 10.56
C ASN A 72 -22.86 -9.01 11.11
N LEU A 73 -21.85 -8.30 11.64
CA LEU A 73 -20.60 -8.91 12.10
C LEU A 73 -20.82 -9.98 13.19
N GLU A 74 -21.75 -9.75 14.11
CA GLU A 74 -22.01 -10.68 15.21
C GLU A 74 -22.61 -12.00 14.69
N GLU A 75 -23.59 -11.90 13.79
CA GLU A 75 -24.22 -13.04 13.14
C GLU A 75 -23.25 -13.80 12.23
N LEU A 76 -22.43 -13.09 11.45
CA LEU A 76 -21.38 -13.67 10.63
C LEU A 76 -20.39 -14.47 11.48
N MET A 77 -19.91 -13.90 12.59
CA MET A 77 -18.99 -14.59 13.51
C MET A 77 -19.62 -15.84 14.12
N GLN A 78 -20.88 -15.76 14.57
CA GLN A 78 -21.58 -16.90 15.16
C GLN A 78 -21.83 -18.03 14.15
N ASN A 79 -22.32 -17.69 12.95
CA ASN A 79 -22.64 -18.67 11.92
C ASN A 79 -21.38 -19.31 11.32
N THR A 80 -20.32 -18.53 11.12
CA THR A 80 -19.03 -19.08 10.67
C THR A 80 -18.38 -19.95 11.72
N GLU A 81 -18.46 -19.61 13.01
CA GLU A 81 -18.02 -20.51 14.09
C GLU A 81 -18.79 -21.82 14.11
N ARG A 82 -20.11 -21.77 13.89
CA ARG A 82 -20.94 -22.98 13.78
C ARG A 82 -20.51 -23.87 12.62
N VAL A 83 -20.17 -23.28 11.47
CA VAL A 83 -19.61 -24.03 10.33
C VAL A 83 -18.25 -24.65 10.67
N ARG A 84 -17.36 -23.91 11.32
CA ARG A 84 -16.05 -24.42 11.76
C ARG A 84 -16.20 -25.59 12.74
N GLU A 85 -17.15 -25.51 13.66
CA GLU A 85 -17.44 -26.58 14.61
C GLU A 85 -18.01 -27.82 13.91
N LEU A 86 -18.88 -27.65 12.91
CA LEU A 86 -19.37 -28.77 12.10
C LEU A 86 -18.21 -29.49 11.39
N ILE A 87 -17.27 -28.75 10.81
CA ILE A 87 -16.09 -29.34 10.15
C ILE A 87 -15.20 -30.04 11.18
N ARG A 88 -14.90 -29.39 12.32
CA ARG A 88 -14.05 -29.95 13.40
C ARG A 88 -14.67 -31.16 14.10
N SER A 89 -15.98 -31.29 14.15
CA SER A 89 -16.65 -32.43 14.81
C SER A 89 -16.90 -33.61 13.86
N THR A 90 -16.86 -33.40 12.55
CA THR A 90 -17.12 -34.45 11.56
C THR A 90 -15.89 -35.34 11.36
N PRO A 91 -16.01 -36.68 11.50
CA PRO A 91 -14.92 -37.60 11.22
C PRO A 91 -14.46 -37.56 9.76
N VAL A 92 -13.17 -37.76 9.51
CA VAL A 92 -12.62 -37.79 8.15
C VAL A 92 -12.94 -39.17 7.53
N PRO A 93 -13.34 -39.26 6.24
CA PRO A 93 -13.59 -40.54 5.59
C PRO A 93 -12.40 -41.51 5.73
N PRO A 94 -12.63 -42.80 6.03
CA PRO A 94 -11.57 -43.77 6.28
C PRO A 94 -10.52 -43.84 5.18
N GLU A 95 -10.92 -43.71 3.91
CA GLU A 95 -10.04 -43.71 2.76
C GLU A 95 -9.05 -42.53 2.74
N ILE A 96 -9.43 -41.36 3.27
CA ILE A 96 -8.52 -40.21 3.40
C ILE A 96 -7.64 -40.42 4.64
N GLU A 97 -8.21 -40.88 5.75
CA GLU A 97 -7.44 -41.15 6.99
C GLU A 97 -6.34 -42.18 6.76
N GLU A 98 -6.64 -43.30 6.09
CA GLU A 98 -5.68 -44.36 5.77
C GLU A 98 -4.54 -43.85 4.87
N GLU A 99 -4.84 -43.00 3.89
CA GLU A 99 -3.81 -42.38 3.04
C GLU A 99 -2.93 -41.42 3.84
N ILE A 100 -3.50 -40.56 4.70
CA ILE A 100 -2.73 -39.66 5.57
C ILE A 100 -1.83 -40.46 6.53
N ILE A 101 -2.36 -41.52 7.17
CA ILE A 101 -1.58 -42.38 8.07
C ILE A 101 -0.44 -43.05 7.32
N SER A 102 -0.71 -43.57 6.12
CA SER A 102 0.30 -44.25 5.30
C SER A 102 1.39 -43.28 4.84
N ALA A 103 1.02 -42.11 4.34
CA ALA A 103 1.97 -41.08 3.91
C ALA A 103 2.80 -40.53 5.09
N TYR A 104 2.20 -40.35 6.26
CA TYR A 104 2.91 -39.94 7.47
C TYR A 104 3.92 -41.00 7.95
N LYS A 105 3.57 -42.29 7.87
CA LYS A 105 4.51 -43.40 8.14
C LYS A 105 5.63 -43.47 7.11
N GLU A 106 5.32 -43.25 5.84
CA GLU A 106 6.32 -43.19 4.77
C GLU A 106 7.27 -41.99 4.96
N LEU A 107 6.77 -40.85 5.44
CA LEU A 107 7.57 -39.67 5.76
C LEU A 107 8.58 -39.94 6.90
N ALA A 108 8.27 -40.87 7.80
CA ALA A 108 9.19 -41.33 8.84
C ALA A 108 10.36 -42.14 8.26
N ALA A 109 10.24 -42.66 7.03
CA ALA A 109 11.27 -43.44 6.31
C ALA A 109 11.88 -44.59 7.14
N GLY A 110 11.06 -45.26 7.96
CA GLY A 110 11.48 -46.35 8.84
C GLY A 110 12.15 -45.91 10.16
N GLY A 111 12.24 -44.61 10.42
CA GLY A 111 12.66 -44.03 11.70
C GLY A 111 11.49 -43.76 12.66
N PRO A 112 11.74 -43.06 13.78
CA PRO A 112 10.67 -42.60 14.67
C PRO A 112 9.74 -41.62 13.94
N GLU A 113 8.48 -41.58 14.36
CA GLU A 113 7.49 -40.65 13.80
C GLU A 113 7.99 -39.19 13.91
N PRO A 114 8.08 -38.45 12.80
CA PRO A 114 8.59 -37.09 12.82
C PRO A 114 7.51 -36.12 13.25
N ALA A 115 7.85 -35.13 14.07
CA ALA A 115 7.00 -33.96 14.23
C ALA A 115 6.82 -33.27 12.86
N VAL A 116 5.62 -32.77 12.58
CA VAL A 116 5.28 -32.08 11.33
C VAL A 116 4.67 -30.71 11.58
N ALA A 117 4.82 -29.82 10.61
CA ALA A 117 4.02 -28.61 10.47
C ALA A 117 2.87 -28.89 9.51
N VAL A 118 1.64 -28.55 9.91
CA VAL A 118 0.45 -28.63 9.06
C VAL A 118 0.00 -27.21 8.73
N ARG A 119 0.07 -26.86 7.45
CA ARG A 119 -0.18 -25.51 6.95
C ARG A 119 -1.30 -25.52 5.93
N SER A 120 -2.20 -24.57 6.05
CA SER A 120 -3.25 -24.30 5.08
C SER A 120 -2.67 -23.71 3.78
N SER A 121 -3.12 -24.23 2.64
CA SER A 121 -2.70 -23.84 1.29
C SER A 121 -3.94 -23.75 0.40
N ALA A 122 -4.47 -22.55 0.20
CA ALA A 122 -5.69 -22.38 -0.59
C ALA A 122 -5.41 -22.30 -2.09
N THR A 123 -6.32 -22.87 -2.88
CA THR A 123 -6.29 -22.84 -4.35
C THR A 123 -6.44 -21.43 -4.93
N ALA A 124 -7.01 -20.51 -4.15
CA ALA A 124 -7.21 -19.10 -4.52
C ALA A 124 -6.25 -18.13 -3.80
N GLU A 125 -5.27 -18.62 -3.01
CA GLU A 125 -4.34 -17.80 -2.21
C GLU A 125 -3.38 -16.95 -3.03
N ASP A 126 -3.08 -17.39 -4.26
CA ASP A 126 -2.08 -16.81 -5.17
C ASP A 126 -2.71 -16.19 -6.44
N LEU A 127 -4.01 -15.89 -6.44
CA LEU A 127 -4.58 -15.08 -7.52
C LEU A 127 -3.95 -13.68 -7.44
N PRO A 128 -3.51 -13.08 -8.57
CA PRO A 128 -2.83 -11.76 -8.59
C PRO A 128 -3.61 -10.63 -7.91
N GLU A 129 -4.92 -10.82 -7.72
CA GLU A 129 -5.87 -9.85 -7.17
C GLU A 129 -6.31 -10.18 -5.72
N ALA A 130 -5.89 -11.32 -5.15
CA ALA A 130 -6.38 -11.81 -3.86
C ALA A 130 -5.24 -12.22 -2.90
N SER A 131 -4.76 -11.29 -2.09
CA SER A 131 -3.82 -11.60 -1.00
C SER A 131 -4.58 -12.08 0.25
N PHE A 132 -4.63 -13.40 0.47
CA PHE A 132 -5.13 -14.01 1.71
C PHE A 132 -4.09 -14.01 2.85
N ALA A 133 -3.09 -13.12 2.78
CA ALA A 133 -1.96 -13.12 3.71
C ALA A 133 -2.39 -13.01 5.19
N GLY A 134 -1.92 -13.96 6.00
CA GLY A 134 -2.07 -13.95 7.46
C GLY A 134 -3.46 -14.33 7.98
N GLN A 135 -4.36 -14.86 7.14
CA GLN A 135 -5.73 -15.19 7.55
C GLN A 135 -5.96 -16.65 7.94
N GLN A 136 -5.00 -17.55 7.69
CA GLN A 136 -5.19 -18.99 7.82
C GLN A 136 -4.22 -19.62 8.84
N GLU A 137 -4.68 -20.68 9.48
CA GLU A 137 -4.02 -21.29 10.64
C GLU A 137 -2.84 -22.18 10.22
N THR A 138 -1.79 -22.17 11.04
CA THR A 138 -0.62 -23.06 10.94
C THR A 138 -0.45 -23.78 12.26
N TYR A 139 -0.28 -25.10 12.19
CA TYR A 139 -0.10 -25.97 13.35
C TYR A 139 1.32 -26.51 13.34
N LEU A 140 2.11 -26.15 14.35
CA LEU A 140 3.52 -26.53 14.45
C LEU A 140 3.74 -27.67 15.45
N ASN A 141 4.80 -28.43 15.22
CA ASN A 141 5.25 -29.51 16.08
C ASN A 141 4.17 -30.58 16.35
N VAL A 142 3.38 -30.93 15.34
CA VAL A 142 2.32 -31.94 15.44
C VAL A 142 2.94 -33.33 15.40
N LEU A 143 2.75 -34.14 16.45
CA LEU A 143 3.30 -35.49 16.54
C LEU A 143 2.20 -36.56 16.58
N GLY A 144 2.29 -37.52 15.68
CA GLY A 144 1.43 -38.69 15.63
C GLY A 144 0.31 -38.56 14.61
N ALA A 145 -0.04 -39.68 13.96
CA ALA A 145 -0.96 -39.66 12.81
C ALA A 145 -2.36 -39.09 13.16
N ALA A 146 -2.86 -39.37 14.37
CA ALA A 146 -4.14 -38.84 14.85
C ALA A 146 -4.13 -37.31 14.96
N GLU A 147 -3.05 -36.72 15.51
CA GLU A 147 -2.89 -35.28 15.62
C GLU A 147 -2.71 -34.62 14.25
N VAL A 148 -2.07 -35.30 13.29
CA VAL A 148 -1.96 -34.83 11.89
C VAL A 148 -3.34 -34.76 11.24
N ILE A 149 -4.17 -35.80 11.37
CA ILE A 149 -5.54 -35.80 10.85
C ILE A 149 -6.34 -34.65 11.48
N GLU A 150 -6.21 -34.44 12.79
CA GLU A 150 -6.89 -33.35 13.49
C GLU A 150 -6.43 -31.97 12.99
N ALA A 151 -5.11 -31.78 12.81
CA ALA A 151 -4.57 -30.53 12.28
C ALA A 151 -5.01 -30.27 10.82
N VAL A 152 -5.10 -31.31 9.99
CA VAL A 152 -5.65 -31.21 8.62
C VAL A 152 -7.12 -30.77 8.66
N ARG A 153 -7.93 -31.37 9.54
CA ARG A 153 -9.33 -31.01 9.73
C ARG A 153 -9.49 -29.57 10.22
N LYS A 154 -8.65 -29.12 11.14
CA LYS A 154 -8.61 -27.71 11.58
C LYS A 154 -8.22 -26.77 10.44
N CYS A 155 -7.24 -27.15 9.60
CA CYS A 155 -6.91 -26.39 8.39
C CYS A 155 -8.16 -26.23 7.51
N TRP A 156 -8.88 -27.31 7.20
CA TRP A 156 -10.13 -27.25 6.44
C TRP A 156 -11.19 -26.35 7.07
N ALA A 157 -11.32 -26.34 8.40
CA ALA A 157 -12.20 -25.43 9.11
C ALA A 157 -11.77 -23.95 8.95
N SER A 158 -10.46 -23.67 8.89
CA SER A 158 -9.93 -22.30 8.72
C SER A 158 -10.35 -21.63 7.40
N LEU A 159 -10.82 -22.40 6.41
CA LEU A 159 -11.43 -21.83 5.19
C LEU A 159 -12.68 -21.00 5.55
N TRP A 160 -13.37 -21.33 6.64
CA TRP A 160 -14.64 -20.74 7.05
C TRP A 160 -14.51 -19.75 8.22
N THR A 161 -13.37 -19.06 8.36
CA THR A 161 -13.32 -17.90 9.27
C THR A 161 -14.26 -16.78 8.80
N ALA A 162 -14.71 -15.92 9.72
CA ALA A 162 -15.54 -14.75 9.38
C ALA A 162 -14.90 -13.88 8.29
N ARG A 163 -13.58 -13.62 8.42
CA ARG A 163 -12.81 -12.83 7.46
C ARG A 163 -12.74 -13.48 6.08
N ALA A 164 -12.41 -14.77 6.01
CA ALA A 164 -12.32 -15.49 4.73
C ALA A 164 -13.70 -15.63 4.05
N THR A 165 -14.75 -15.82 4.83
CA THR A 165 -16.14 -15.95 4.33
C THR A 165 -16.66 -14.61 3.79
N ALA A 166 -16.51 -13.52 4.55
CA ALA A 166 -16.89 -12.18 4.09
C ALA A 166 -16.13 -11.77 2.83
N TYR A 167 -14.82 -12.06 2.78
CA TYR A 167 -14.01 -11.77 1.59
C TYR A 167 -14.52 -12.50 0.35
N ARG A 168 -14.78 -13.81 0.44
CA ARG A 168 -15.33 -14.57 -0.70
C ARG A 168 -16.67 -14.03 -1.16
N GLN A 169 -17.55 -13.66 -0.23
CA GLN A 169 -18.85 -13.08 -0.55
C GLN A 169 -18.70 -11.72 -1.25
N ALA A 170 -17.82 -10.86 -0.74
CA ALA A 170 -17.56 -9.53 -1.31
C ALA A 170 -16.97 -9.61 -2.74
N GLN A 171 -16.16 -10.63 -3.04
CA GLN A 171 -15.62 -10.88 -4.37
C GLN A 171 -16.58 -11.64 -5.30
N GLY A 172 -17.76 -12.04 -4.81
CA GLY A 172 -18.73 -12.83 -5.57
C GLY A 172 -18.28 -14.26 -5.88
N PHE A 173 -17.31 -14.80 -5.13
CA PHE A 173 -16.89 -16.20 -5.28
C PHE A 173 -17.92 -17.14 -4.66
N ASP A 174 -18.30 -18.19 -5.40
CA ASP A 174 -19.05 -19.30 -4.82
C ASP A 174 -18.21 -19.95 -3.71
N HIS A 175 -18.71 -19.94 -2.48
CA HIS A 175 -18.03 -20.53 -1.33
C HIS A 175 -17.67 -22.01 -1.51
N PHE A 176 -18.39 -22.74 -2.37
CA PHE A 176 -18.14 -24.15 -2.67
C PHE A 176 -17.24 -24.37 -3.89
N SER A 177 -16.80 -23.30 -4.55
CA SER A 177 -15.82 -23.33 -5.64
C SER A 177 -14.38 -23.17 -5.15
N VAL A 178 -14.18 -22.76 -3.89
CA VAL A 178 -12.85 -22.60 -3.28
C VAL A 178 -12.53 -23.81 -2.42
N TYR A 179 -11.43 -24.48 -2.75
CA TYR A 179 -10.95 -25.64 -2.00
C TYR A 179 -9.63 -25.34 -1.29
N LEU A 180 -9.41 -26.04 -0.18
CA LEU A 180 -8.21 -25.90 0.64
C LEU A 180 -7.42 -27.20 0.65
N SER A 181 -6.13 -27.11 0.33
CA SER A 181 -5.16 -28.17 0.59
C SER A 181 -4.50 -27.96 1.96
N ALA A 182 -4.12 -29.05 2.61
CA ALA A 182 -3.30 -29.02 3.81
C ALA A 182 -1.90 -29.57 3.50
N VAL A 183 -0.88 -28.73 3.65
CA VAL A 183 0.52 -29.08 3.50
C VAL A 183 1.01 -29.70 4.80
N VAL A 184 1.46 -30.95 4.77
CA VAL A 184 2.08 -31.66 5.89
C VAL A 184 3.58 -31.75 5.61
N GLN A 185 4.35 -30.92 6.30
CA GLN A 185 5.80 -30.79 6.10
C GLN A 185 6.53 -31.27 7.35
N LYS A 186 7.61 -32.04 7.19
CA LYS A 186 8.48 -32.42 8.30
C LYS A 186 8.97 -31.18 9.05
N MET A 187 8.73 -31.16 10.36
CA MET A 187 9.15 -30.07 11.22
C MET A 187 10.67 -30.12 11.37
N ILE A 188 11.32 -29.00 11.10
CA ILE A 188 12.72 -28.79 11.43
C ILE A 188 12.77 -28.17 12.83
N GLN A 189 13.41 -28.85 13.77
CA GLN A 189 13.62 -28.36 15.14
C GLN A 189 14.74 -27.33 15.11
N SER A 190 14.40 -26.17 14.54
CA SER A 190 15.37 -25.14 14.18
C SER A 190 16.07 -24.65 15.43
N GLU A 191 17.39 -24.80 15.46
CA GLU A 191 18.26 -24.18 16.46
C GLU A 191 18.29 -22.66 16.21
N ARG A 192 18.24 -22.29 14.93
CA ARG A 192 18.26 -20.93 14.40
C ARG A 192 17.35 -20.85 13.19
N SER A 193 16.66 -19.73 13.03
CA SER A 193 15.74 -19.54 11.91
C SER A 193 15.52 -18.07 11.64
N GLY A 194 14.87 -17.77 10.53
CA GLY A 194 14.41 -16.43 10.27
C GLY A 194 13.86 -16.25 8.87
N VAL A 195 13.93 -15.02 8.40
CA VAL A 195 13.39 -14.57 7.13
C VAL A 195 14.49 -13.89 6.36
N ALA A 196 14.55 -14.09 5.05
CA ALA A 196 15.49 -13.42 4.18
C ALA A 196 14.78 -12.83 2.96
N PHE A 197 15.22 -11.66 2.55
CA PHE A 197 14.77 -10.99 1.34
C PHE A 197 15.93 -10.98 0.35
N THR A 198 15.71 -11.48 -0.86
CA THR A 198 16.70 -11.41 -1.93
C THR A 198 16.67 -10.03 -2.60
N VAL A 199 16.57 -8.98 -1.79
CA VAL A 199 16.50 -7.57 -2.15
C VAL A 199 16.56 -6.81 -0.83
N ASN A 200 17.01 -5.55 -0.81
CA ASN A 200 16.81 -4.71 0.36
C ASN A 200 15.33 -4.24 0.42
N PRO A 201 14.52 -4.68 1.39
CA PRO A 201 13.11 -4.31 1.47
C PRO A 201 12.89 -2.88 1.99
N VAL A 202 13.95 -2.17 2.41
CA VAL A 202 13.91 -0.80 2.93
C VAL A 202 14.35 0.21 1.88
N THR A 203 15.36 -0.10 1.09
CA THR A 203 15.93 0.79 0.06
C THR A 203 15.55 0.40 -1.37
N GLY A 204 15.00 -0.80 -1.56
CA GLY A 204 14.72 -1.36 -2.89
C GLY A 204 15.96 -1.83 -3.65
N ALA A 205 17.15 -1.72 -3.05
CA ALA A 205 18.43 -2.10 -3.67
C ALA A 205 18.43 -3.60 -4.04
N ARG A 206 18.48 -3.88 -5.34
CA ARG A 206 18.40 -5.25 -5.90
C ARG A 206 19.71 -6.01 -5.86
N ASP A 207 20.81 -5.30 -5.69
CA ASP A 207 22.17 -5.81 -5.48
C ASP A 207 22.42 -6.22 -4.02
N GLU A 208 21.49 -5.94 -3.12
CA GLU A 208 21.59 -6.29 -1.70
C GLU A 208 20.62 -7.43 -1.33
N LEU A 209 21.05 -8.27 -0.41
CA LEU A 209 20.28 -9.35 0.19
C LEU A 209 20.27 -9.14 1.70
N MET A 210 19.08 -9.22 2.32
CA MET A 210 18.91 -9.00 3.75
C MET A 210 18.51 -10.32 4.44
N ILE A 211 19.26 -10.75 5.45
CA ILE A 211 18.98 -11.96 6.25
C ILE A 211 18.68 -11.54 7.67
N ASN A 212 17.48 -11.89 8.16
CA ASN A 212 17.14 -11.81 9.57
C ASN A 212 17.28 -13.18 10.23
N ALA A 213 17.91 -13.26 11.40
CA ALA A 213 18.13 -14.50 12.13
C ALA A 213 17.86 -14.37 13.63
N SER A 214 17.21 -15.38 14.22
CA SER A 214 17.05 -15.52 15.67
C SER A 214 17.16 -16.99 16.10
N TRP A 215 17.17 -17.21 17.41
CA TRP A 215 17.20 -18.55 18.02
C TRP A 215 15.84 -19.23 17.96
N GLY A 216 15.83 -20.56 17.83
CA GLY A 216 14.62 -21.37 17.86
C GLY A 216 13.84 -21.36 16.56
N LEU A 217 12.53 -21.59 16.66
CA LEU A 217 11.59 -21.68 15.55
C LEU A 217 11.26 -20.32 14.93
N GLY A 218 11.08 -20.30 13.61
CA GLY A 218 10.91 -19.07 12.82
C GLY A 218 9.65 -18.25 13.15
N GLU A 219 8.69 -18.89 13.83
CA GLU A 219 7.48 -18.25 14.35
C GLU A 219 7.79 -16.98 15.16
N ALA A 220 8.90 -16.96 15.90
CA ALA A 220 9.29 -15.80 16.72
C ALA A 220 9.62 -14.58 15.85
N VAL A 221 10.26 -14.79 14.70
CA VAL A 221 10.67 -13.74 13.76
C VAL A 221 9.47 -13.28 12.93
N VAL A 222 8.68 -14.22 12.42
CA VAL A 222 7.51 -13.93 11.57
C VAL A 222 6.42 -13.18 12.35
N SER A 223 6.18 -13.54 13.62
CA SER A 223 5.23 -12.83 14.49
C SER A 223 5.76 -11.49 15.02
N GLY A 224 7.06 -11.21 14.85
CA GLY A 224 7.71 -10.04 15.43
C GLY A 224 7.92 -10.13 16.95
N ALA A 225 7.74 -11.32 17.56
CA ALA A 225 7.90 -11.55 18.99
C ALA A 225 9.35 -11.40 19.47
N VAL A 226 10.33 -11.42 18.56
CA VAL A 226 11.75 -11.19 18.84
C VAL A 226 12.32 -10.17 17.87
N THR A 227 13.30 -9.40 18.33
CA THR A 227 14.16 -8.58 17.47
C THR A 227 15.32 -9.44 16.96
N PRO A 228 15.34 -9.82 15.67
CA PRO A 228 16.39 -10.70 15.12
C PRO A 228 17.68 -9.92 14.82
N ASP A 229 18.78 -10.65 14.67
CA ASP A 229 19.98 -10.12 14.02
C ASP A 229 19.67 -9.83 12.55
N GLU A 230 20.27 -8.77 12.00
CA GLU A 230 20.12 -8.35 10.60
C GLU A 230 21.49 -8.37 9.92
N TYR A 231 21.61 -9.12 8.83
CA TYR A 231 22.82 -9.21 8.00
C TYR A 231 22.50 -8.70 6.59
N LEU A 232 23.29 -7.76 6.11
CA LEU A 232 23.18 -7.23 4.75
C LEU A 232 24.34 -7.76 3.91
N VAL A 233 24.04 -8.39 2.78
CA VAL A 233 25.02 -9.03 1.91
C VAL A 233 24.91 -8.46 0.50
N ASP A 234 26.05 -8.09 -0.08
CA ASP A 234 26.15 -7.71 -1.48
C ASP A 234 26.10 -8.97 -2.35
N LYS A 235 25.11 -9.07 -3.24
CA LYS A 235 24.89 -10.25 -4.07
C LYS A 235 25.99 -10.47 -5.10
N ASN A 236 26.56 -9.38 -5.63
CA ASN A 236 27.52 -9.43 -6.73
C ASN A 236 28.89 -9.89 -6.25
N THR A 237 29.33 -9.36 -5.11
CA THR A 237 30.65 -9.61 -4.53
C THR A 237 30.63 -10.72 -3.47
N ARG A 238 29.43 -11.13 -3.02
CA ARG A 238 29.22 -12.09 -1.92
C ARG A 238 29.92 -11.64 -0.63
N ARG A 239 29.86 -10.35 -0.32
CA ARG A 239 30.46 -9.78 0.89
C ARG A 239 29.38 -9.29 1.84
N ILE A 240 29.58 -9.55 3.13
CA ILE A 240 28.72 -9.01 4.18
C ILE A 240 29.02 -7.51 4.31
N LYS A 241 28.06 -6.65 3.96
CA LYS A 241 28.17 -5.18 4.04
C LYS A 241 28.03 -4.69 5.47
N SER A 242 27.08 -5.24 6.22
CA SER A 242 26.82 -4.86 7.62
C SER A 242 26.21 -6.00 8.41
N LYS A 243 26.45 -5.97 9.73
CA LYS A 243 25.81 -6.87 10.70
C LYS A 243 25.28 -6.03 11.84
N ASN A 244 24.00 -6.18 12.15
CA ASN A 244 23.38 -5.58 13.31
C ASN A 244 22.94 -6.71 14.26
N ILE A 245 23.60 -6.80 15.41
CA ILE A 245 23.34 -7.87 16.38
C ILE A 245 22.33 -7.36 17.40
N ALA A 246 21.18 -8.01 17.48
CA ALA A 246 20.08 -7.63 18.34
C ALA A 246 20.02 -8.48 19.62
N SER A 247 19.41 -7.90 20.65
CA SER A 247 19.10 -8.58 21.91
C SER A 247 17.94 -9.56 21.69
N LYS A 248 18.25 -10.84 21.47
CA LYS A 248 17.27 -11.91 21.26
C LYS A 248 16.80 -12.42 22.61
N THR A 249 15.91 -11.67 23.27
CA THR A 249 15.47 -11.95 24.65
C THR A 249 14.60 -13.20 24.77
N VAL A 250 13.90 -13.55 23.70
CA VAL A 250 12.90 -14.62 23.66
C VAL A 250 13.06 -15.47 22.39
N MET A 251 12.70 -16.74 22.49
CA MET A 251 12.66 -17.67 21.36
C MET A 251 11.42 -18.57 21.47
N ILE A 252 11.02 -19.17 20.37
CA ILE A 252 9.96 -20.17 20.35
C ILE A 252 10.57 -21.55 20.17
N VAL A 253 10.15 -22.49 21.01
CA VAL A 253 10.57 -23.89 20.98
C VAL A 253 9.36 -24.82 20.95
N ALA A 254 9.57 -26.06 20.51
CA ALA A 254 8.57 -27.12 20.65
C ALA A 254 8.18 -27.28 22.13
N ARG A 255 6.88 -27.51 22.41
CA ARG A 255 6.45 -27.83 23.77
C ARG A 255 7.06 -29.15 24.24
N PRO A 256 7.80 -29.18 25.35
CA PRO A 256 8.30 -30.43 25.90
C PRO A 256 7.21 -31.25 26.62
N ASP A 257 6.09 -30.62 26.97
CA ASP A 257 5.01 -31.14 27.82
C ASP A 257 3.72 -31.50 27.06
N ALA A 258 3.69 -31.36 25.73
CA ALA A 258 2.52 -31.65 24.91
C ALA A 258 2.92 -32.33 23.58
N PRO A 259 2.05 -33.21 23.03
CA PRO A 259 2.29 -33.86 21.73
C PRO A 259 2.21 -32.90 20.54
N SER A 260 1.68 -31.69 20.74
CA SER A 260 1.57 -30.66 19.71
C SER A 260 1.78 -29.25 20.24
N GLY A 261 2.25 -28.36 19.38
CA GLY A 261 2.37 -26.92 19.64
C GLY A 261 3.75 -26.46 20.10
N THR A 262 3.84 -25.13 20.25
CA THR A 262 5.05 -24.39 20.58
C THR A 262 4.85 -23.56 21.85
N VAL A 263 5.96 -23.12 22.44
CA VAL A 263 5.99 -22.26 23.63
C VAL A 263 7.07 -21.21 23.50
N LYS A 264 6.74 -19.99 23.94
CA LYS A 264 7.68 -18.87 24.05
C LYS A 264 8.49 -19.02 25.33
N VAL A 265 9.82 -18.99 25.21
CA VAL A 265 10.76 -19.09 26.33
C VAL A 265 11.76 -17.93 26.32
N GLU A 266 12.29 -17.57 27.48
CA GLU A 266 13.37 -16.59 27.60
C GLU A 266 14.71 -17.22 27.21
N VAL A 267 15.43 -16.61 26.26
CA VAL A 267 16.73 -17.11 25.77
C VAL A 267 17.75 -17.19 26.89
N ALA A 268 17.79 -16.20 27.78
CA ALA A 268 18.71 -16.17 28.91
C ALA A 268 18.56 -17.38 29.85
N ARG A 269 17.33 -17.88 30.02
CA ARG A 269 17.04 -19.05 30.87
C ARG A 269 17.25 -20.37 30.14
N TYR A 270 16.96 -20.39 28.84
CA TYR A 270 16.95 -21.62 28.05
C TYR A 270 18.32 -21.97 27.46
N LEU A 271 19.00 -21.00 26.83
CA LEU A 271 20.32 -21.18 26.22
C LEU A 271 21.47 -20.62 27.08
N GLY A 272 21.18 -19.61 27.91
CA GLY A 272 22.15 -18.91 28.73
C GLY A 272 22.14 -17.40 28.48
N PRO A 273 22.49 -16.56 29.48
CA PRO A 273 22.43 -15.10 29.36
C PRO A 273 23.31 -14.54 28.23
N GLU A 274 24.42 -15.21 27.91
CA GLU A 274 25.31 -14.83 26.81
C GLU A 274 24.66 -14.92 25.43
N TYR A 275 23.65 -15.79 25.24
CA TYR A 275 22.99 -15.97 23.95
C TYR A 275 22.03 -14.83 23.59
N VAL A 276 21.67 -13.97 24.54
CA VAL A 276 20.82 -12.81 24.30
C VAL A 276 21.51 -11.83 23.34
N GLU A 277 22.79 -11.56 23.55
CA GLU A 277 23.58 -10.61 22.75
C GLU A 277 24.51 -11.30 21.73
N LYS A 278 24.54 -12.64 21.72
CA LYS A 278 25.40 -13.40 20.79
C LYS A 278 24.87 -13.32 19.36
N GLN A 279 25.78 -13.13 18.41
CA GLN A 279 25.48 -13.25 16.97
C GLN A 279 24.95 -14.65 16.64
N CYS A 280 23.83 -14.71 15.91
CA CYS A 280 23.10 -15.95 15.63
C CYS A 280 23.76 -16.82 14.55
N LEU A 281 24.22 -16.22 13.45
CA LEU A 281 24.87 -16.93 12.34
C LEU A 281 26.34 -16.50 12.24
N SER A 282 27.26 -17.45 12.06
CA SER A 282 28.64 -17.13 11.69
C SER A 282 28.72 -16.56 10.28
N ASP A 283 29.86 -15.95 9.94
CA ASP A 283 30.08 -15.33 8.63
C ASP A 283 30.02 -16.37 7.51
N GLU A 284 30.58 -17.55 7.75
CA GLU A 284 30.54 -18.69 6.83
C GLU A 284 29.09 -19.15 6.59
N GLU A 285 28.29 -19.23 7.65
CA GLU A 285 26.87 -19.62 7.57
C GLU A 285 26.01 -18.57 6.86
N ILE A 286 26.29 -17.28 7.05
CA ILE A 286 25.63 -16.18 6.32
C ILE A 286 25.85 -16.34 4.81
N LEU A 287 27.09 -16.65 4.41
CA LEU A 287 27.44 -16.82 3.00
C LEU A 287 26.91 -18.14 2.42
N GLU A 288 26.87 -19.22 3.21
CA GLU A 288 26.23 -20.48 2.82
C GLU A 288 24.73 -20.29 2.55
N LEU A 289 24.03 -19.61 3.47
CA LEU A 289 22.61 -19.31 3.29
C LEU A 289 22.39 -18.39 2.08
N THR A 290 23.25 -17.38 1.89
CA THR A 290 23.21 -16.49 0.71
C THR A 290 23.20 -17.28 -0.60
N ASP A 291 24.04 -18.32 -0.73
CA ASP A 291 24.07 -19.16 -1.94
C ASP A 291 22.75 -19.88 -2.20
N ILE A 292 22.10 -20.37 -1.15
CA ILE A 292 20.80 -21.04 -1.25
C ILE A 292 19.74 -20.02 -1.69
N LEU A 293 19.72 -18.83 -1.07
CA LEU A 293 18.76 -17.78 -1.38
C LEU A 293 18.89 -17.26 -2.83
N LEU A 294 20.11 -17.10 -3.33
CA LEU A 294 20.35 -16.72 -4.73
C LEU A 294 19.90 -17.80 -5.72
N ARG A 295 20.01 -19.09 -5.37
CA ARG A 295 19.44 -20.17 -6.17
C ARG A 295 17.92 -20.11 -6.23
N VAL A 296 17.26 -19.77 -5.11
CA VAL A 296 15.81 -19.57 -5.04
C VAL A 296 15.38 -18.39 -5.93
N GLU A 297 16.04 -17.23 -5.81
CA GLU A 297 15.77 -16.04 -6.66
C GLU A 297 15.95 -16.37 -8.15
N LYS A 298 17.04 -17.08 -8.49
CA LYS A 298 17.32 -17.49 -9.87
C LYS A 298 16.26 -18.44 -10.44
N HIS A 299 15.73 -19.36 -9.62
CA HIS A 299 14.68 -20.29 -10.03
C HIS A 299 13.39 -19.56 -10.43
N TYR A 300 12.97 -18.59 -9.62
CA TYR A 300 11.74 -17.82 -9.85
C TYR A 300 11.91 -16.60 -10.77
N GLY A 301 13.15 -16.16 -11.03
CA GLY A 301 13.45 -15.02 -11.89
C GLY A 301 12.98 -13.66 -11.34
N SER A 302 12.65 -13.59 -10.06
CA SER A 302 12.20 -12.37 -9.37
C SER A 302 12.62 -12.38 -7.90
N PRO A 303 12.75 -11.21 -7.24
CA PRO A 303 13.09 -11.14 -5.82
C PRO A 303 12.09 -11.88 -4.93
N GLN A 304 12.60 -12.58 -3.92
CA GLN A 304 11.84 -13.47 -3.05
C GLN A 304 11.93 -13.06 -1.57
N ASP A 305 10.83 -13.24 -0.86
CA ASP A 305 10.70 -13.28 0.59
C ASP A 305 10.70 -14.75 1.01
N ILE A 306 11.70 -15.15 1.80
CA ILE A 306 12.05 -16.55 2.05
C ILE A 306 12.11 -16.82 3.57
N GLU A 307 11.36 -17.80 4.04
CA GLU A 307 11.48 -18.35 5.40
C GLU A 307 12.48 -19.50 5.42
N TRP A 308 13.39 -19.51 6.38
CA TRP A 308 14.43 -20.53 6.50
C TRP A 308 14.63 -21.00 7.95
N GLY A 309 15.14 -22.23 8.09
CA GLY A 309 15.52 -22.82 9.38
C GLY A 309 16.85 -23.55 9.28
N TYR A 310 17.54 -23.68 10.40
CA TYR A 310 18.82 -24.38 10.52
C TYR A 310 18.72 -25.46 11.60
N GLU A 311 19.07 -26.70 11.24
CA GLU A 311 19.11 -27.83 12.15
C GLU A 311 20.32 -28.70 11.83
N LYS A 312 21.12 -29.04 12.85
CA LYS A 312 22.22 -30.02 12.77
C LYS A 312 23.16 -29.80 11.59
N GLY A 313 23.60 -28.55 11.39
CA GLY A 313 24.59 -28.25 10.35
C GLY A 313 24.01 -27.95 8.96
N LYS A 314 22.69 -27.85 8.80
CA LYS A 314 22.06 -27.70 7.48
C LYS A 314 20.96 -26.64 7.48
N PHE A 315 20.97 -25.81 6.44
CA PHE A 315 19.88 -24.90 6.12
C PHE A 315 18.75 -25.59 5.36
N TYR A 316 17.53 -25.20 5.70
CA TYR A 316 16.31 -25.61 5.04
C TYR A 316 15.47 -24.39 4.66
N ILE A 317 14.91 -24.40 3.45
CA ILE A 317 13.94 -23.40 3.00
C ILE A 317 12.55 -23.90 3.34
N LEU A 318 11.84 -23.12 4.14
CA LEU A 318 10.51 -23.47 4.68
C LEU A 318 9.38 -22.89 3.83
N GLN A 319 9.62 -21.76 3.16
CA GLN A 319 8.69 -21.11 2.24
C GLN A 319 9.43 -20.08 1.38
N ALA A 320 8.95 -19.82 0.16
CA ALA A 320 9.39 -18.71 -0.68
C ALA A 320 8.19 -18.10 -1.41
N ARG A 321 8.18 -16.77 -1.57
CA ARG A 321 7.16 -16.03 -2.33
C ARG A 321 7.74 -14.74 -2.93
N PRO A 322 7.19 -14.22 -4.03
CA PRO A 322 7.68 -12.98 -4.64
C PRO A 322 7.52 -11.76 -3.71
N VAL A 323 8.49 -10.85 -3.71
CA VAL A 323 8.39 -9.58 -2.97
C VAL A 323 7.54 -8.59 -3.75
N THR A 324 6.32 -8.32 -3.30
CA THR A 324 5.35 -7.45 -3.99
C THR A 324 5.50 -5.95 -3.67
N ALA A 325 6.27 -5.59 -2.64
CA ALA A 325 6.43 -4.21 -2.16
C ALA A 325 7.56 -3.41 -2.82
N LEU A 326 8.35 -4.03 -3.71
CA LEU A 326 9.54 -3.40 -4.30
C LEU A 326 9.26 -2.27 -5.28
N ASP A 327 8.10 -2.27 -5.91
CA ASP A 327 7.75 -1.25 -6.91
C ASP A 327 7.49 0.14 -6.26
N LYS A 328 7.58 0.25 -4.92
CA LYS A 328 7.38 1.47 -4.13
C LYS A 328 8.67 2.11 -3.61
N ILE A 329 9.84 1.46 -3.75
CA ILE A 329 11.08 1.92 -3.12
C ILE A 329 12.15 2.11 -4.20
N GLY A 330 12.18 3.32 -4.77
CA GLY A 330 13.27 3.78 -5.65
C GLY A 330 14.41 4.37 -4.83
N GLY A 331 15.62 3.86 -5.03
CA GLY A 331 16.79 4.12 -4.20
C GLY A 331 17.58 5.39 -4.52
N GLU A 332 18.16 5.97 -3.47
CA GLU A 332 19.39 6.77 -3.51
C GLU A 332 20.30 6.33 -2.35
N GLU A 333 21.59 6.13 -2.66
CA GLU A 333 22.63 5.81 -1.67
C GLU A 333 22.88 7.01 -0.74
N LYS A 334 22.82 6.79 0.57
CA LYS A 334 23.00 7.84 1.59
C LYS A 334 24.47 8.07 1.90
N LYS A 335 24.92 9.32 1.80
CA LYS A 335 26.13 9.82 2.48
C LYS A 335 25.79 10.32 3.88
N GLU A 336 26.65 9.99 4.85
CA GLU A 336 26.55 10.42 6.24
C GLU A 336 26.74 11.93 6.40
N GLU A 337 25.77 12.61 7.01
CA GLU A 337 25.87 14.00 7.46
C GLU A 337 25.69 14.11 8.98
N ARG A 338 26.60 14.86 9.62
CA ARG A 338 26.69 15.14 11.06
C ARG A 338 25.58 16.08 11.53
N LEU A 339 25.12 15.88 12.77
CA LEU A 339 24.12 16.72 13.43
C LEU A 339 24.70 17.64 14.51
N SER A 340 24.06 18.79 14.63
CA SER A 340 24.12 19.77 15.72
C SER A 340 23.73 19.15 17.07
N GLU A 341 24.12 19.82 18.16
CA GLU A 341 24.13 19.40 19.58
C GLU A 341 22.76 19.11 20.23
N ALA A 342 21.81 18.47 19.54
CA ALA A 342 20.55 18.03 20.13
C ALA A 342 20.75 16.77 20.99
N LYS A 343 20.21 16.78 22.22
CA LYS A 343 20.33 15.66 23.15
C LYS A 343 19.53 14.46 22.67
N VAL A 344 20.24 13.38 22.32
CA VAL A 344 19.65 12.08 21.99
C VAL A 344 19.04 11.47 23.24
N LEU A 345 17.76 11.10 23.15
CA LEU A 345 17.03 10.43 24.23
C LEU A 345 17.08 8.91 24.06
N VAL A 346 16.79 8.43 22.85
CA VAL A 346 16.64 7.00 22.57
C VAL A 346 17.11 6.69 21.15
N GLN A 347 17.66 5.50 20.93
CA GLN A 347 18.07 5.01 19.61
C GLN A 347 17.49 3.62 19.37
N GLY A 348 17.12 3.32 18.12
CA GLY A 348 16.62 2.04 17.67
C GLY A 348 16.82 1.86 16.17
N MET A 349 16.12 0.92 15.56
CA MET A 349 16.19 0.66 14.13
C MET A 349 15.12 1.45 13.36
N GLY A 350 15.54 2.20 12.35
CA GLY A 350 14.62 2.83 11.41
C GLY A 350 13.81 1.79 10.63
N ALA A 351 12.54 1.64 10.97
CA ALA A 351 11.63 0.71 10.31
C ALA A 351 10.93 1.35 9.09
N SER A 352 10.47 2.59 9.24
CA SER A 352 9.84 3.38 8.18
C SER A 352 10.50 4.75 8.14
N PRO A 353 11.10 5.17 7.01
CA PRO A 353 11.91 6.38 6.96
C PRO A 353 11.06 7.63 7.09
N GLY A 354 11.64 8.66 7.72
CA GLY A 354 11.07 9.99 7.81
C GLY A 354 11.45 10.68 9.11
N ILE A 355 11.09 11.96 9.22
CA ILE A 355 11.36 12.77 10.40
C ILE A 355 10.04 13.40 10.82
N ALA A 356 9.66 13.25 12.09
CA ALA A 356 8.48 13.91 12.63
C ALA A 356 8.64 14.24 14.10
N SER A 357 8.02 15.34 14.52
CA SER A 357 8.02 15.79 15.91
C SER A 357 6.61 15.81 16.47
N GLY A 358 6.48 15.51 17.76
CA GLY A 358 5.18 15.51 18.42
C GLY A 358 5.27 15.23 19.91
N LYS A 359 4.13 15.29 20.58
CA LYS A 359 4.02 14.92 22.00
C LYS A 359 3.92 13.40 22.12
N VAL A 360 4.76 12.83 22.99
CA VAL A 360 4.76 11.42 23.35
C VAL A 360 3.44 11.04 24.00
N VAL A 361 2.81 10.00 23.48
CA VAL A 361 1.69 9.30 24.11
C VAL A 361 2.13 7.88 24.40
N LEU A 362 2.20 7.52 25.68
CA LEU A 362 2.53 6.15 26.09
C LEU A 362 1.28 5.29 25.99
N VAL A 363 1.36 4.24 25.18
CA VAL A 363 0.26 3.29 24.97
C VAL A 363 0.65 1.95 25.58
N LYS A 364 0.01 1.59 26.68
CA LYS A 364 0.26 0.33 27.41
C LYS A 364 -0.92 -0.64 27.32
N SER A 365 -2.13 -0.13 27.14
CA SER A 365 -3.34 -0.92 26.96
C SER A 365 -4.26 -0.36 25.86
N PHE A 366 -5.32 -1.09 25.54
CA PHE A 366 -6.29 -0.71 24.51
C PHE A 366 -6.99 0.62 24.81
N ASP A 367 -7.26 0.93 26.07
CA ASP A 367 -7.92 2.18 26.48
C ASP A 367 -7.09 3.42 26.11
N ASP A 368 -5.76 3.26 26.06
CA ASP A 368 -4.82 4.34 25.76
C ASP A 368 -4.81 4.73 24.28
N ILE A 369 -5.32 3.88 23.39
CA ILE A 369 -5.36 4.07 21.93
C ILE A 369 -6.15 5.34 21.56
N THR A 370 -7.20 5.64 22.31
CA THR A 370 -8.05 6.83 22.11
C THR A 370 -7.33 8.14 22.43
N ARG A 371 -6.24 8.10 23.22
CA ARG A 371 -5.46 9.27 23.60
C ARG A 371 -4.48 9.70 22.51
N VAL A 372 -4.16 8.82 21.57
CA VAL A 372 -3.33 9.14 20.41
C VAL A 372 -4.12 10.05 19.50
N LYS A 373 -3.76 11.34 19.51
CA LYS A 373 -4.35 12.37 18.66
C LYS A 373 -3.47 12.59 17.44
N GLU A 374 -4.02 13.27 16.45
CA GLU A 374 -3.29 13.68 15.26
C GLU A 374 -2.06 14.52 15.66
N GLY A 375 -0.89 14.14 15.13
CA GLY A 375 0.37 14.81 15.48
C GLY A 375 1.12 14.23 16.70
N SER A 376 0.59 13.21 17.37
CA SER A 376 1.25 12.56 18.52
C SER A 376 2.38 11.61 18.11
N VAL A 377 3.39 11.45 18.96
CA VAL A 377 4.37 10.37 18.84
C VAL A 377 3.89 9.20 19.69
N LEU A 378 3.48 8.10 19.05
CA LEU A 378 3.03 6.90 19.74
C LEU A 378 4.25 6.13 20.24
N VAL A 379 4.34 5.92 21.56
CA VAL A 379 5.40 5.14 22.19
C VAL A 379 4.81 3.94 22.91
N THR A 380 5.25 2.73 22.58
CA THR A 380 4.73 1.49 23.16
C THR A 380 5.79 0.39 23.21
N THR A 381 5.53 -0.70 23.93
CA THR A 381 6.44 -1.84 23.95
C THR A 381 6.41 -2.58 22.61
N MET A 382 5.22 -2.86 22.09
CA MET A 382 4.99 -3.51 20.79
C MET A 382 3.61 -3.11 20.25
N THR A 383 3.46 -2.98 18.93
CA THR A 383 2.14 -2.73 18.31
C THR A 383 1.41 -4.03 18.01
N ASN A 384 0.08 -4.00 18.07
CA ASN A 384 -0.80 -5.07 17.57
C ASN A 384 -1.78 -4.51 16.51
N PRO A 385 -2.52 -5.38 15.79
CA PRO A 385 -3.46 -4.95 14.74
C PRO A 385 -4.56 -4.00 15.24
N ASP A 386 -4.95 -4.10 16.50
CA ASP A 386 -5.97 -3.24 17.09
C ASP A 386 -5.51 -1.79 17.24
N MET A 387 -4.21 -1.54 17.23
CA MET A 387 -3.61 -0.21 17.34
C MET A 387 -3.55 0.54 16.00
N VAL A 388 -3.90 -0.10 14.87
CA VAL A 388 -3.85 0.51 13.53
C VAL A 388 -4.62 1.85 13.45
N PRO A 389 -5.83 2.01 14.04
CA PRO A 389 -6.51 3.30 14.05
C PRO A 389 -5.73 4.41 14.76
N ALA A 390 -5.01 4.09 15.85
CA ALA A 390 -4.13 5.05 16.53
C ALA A 390 -2.84 5.30 15.75
N MET A 391 -2.27 4.27 15.13
CA MET A 391 -1.09 4.39 14.27
C MET A 391 -1.35 5.39 13.14
N LYS A 392 -2.52 5.32 12.48
CA LYS A 392 -2.93 6.28 11.45
C LYS A 392 -2.97 7.75 11.90
N ARG A 393 -3.18 8.01 13.19
CA ARG A 393 -3.21 9.37 13.76
C ARG A 393 -1.84 9.83 14.24
N ALA A 394 -0.89 8.92 14.45
CA ALA A 394 0.42 9.26 14.99
C ALA A 394 1.29 9.94 13.92
N ALA A 395 2.03 10.98 14.31
CA ALA A 395 3.06 11.60 13.47
C ALA A 395 4.34 10.75 13.39
N ALA A 396 4.62 9.96 14.43
CA ALA A 396 5.70 8.98 14.44
C ALA A 396 5.40 7.86 15.44
N ILE A 397 6.05 6.71 15.25
CA ILE A 397 5.89 5.52 16.09
C ILE A 397 7.25 5.08 16.61
N VAL A 398 7.35 4.85 17.92
CA VAL A 398 8.57 4.34 18.57
C VAL A 398 8.22 3.11 19.40
N THR A 399 8.87 1.98 19.17
CA THR A 399 8.64 0.75 19.94
C THR A 399 9.89 0.21 20.62
N ASP A 400 9.75 -0.28 21.86
CA ASP A 400 10.85 -0.94 22.59
C ASP A 400 11.31 -2.22 21.90
N GLU A 401 10.36 -3.01 21.40
CA GLU A 401 10.59 -4.31 20.78
C GLU A 401 10.19 -4.32 19.30
N GLY A 402 10.72 -5.28 18.56
CA GLY A 402 10.40 -5.52 17.15
C GLY A 402 11.55 -5.20 16.20
N GLY A 403 11.65 -5.98 15.12
CA GLY A 403 12.58 -5.75 14.01
C GLY A 403 11.96 -4.98 12.84
N ARG A 404 12.75 -4.68 11.79
CA ARG A 404 12.28 -3.99 10.57
C ARG A 404 11.15 -4.72 9.81
N THR A 405 10.80 -5.92 10.22
CA THR A 405 9.73 -6.75 9.63
C THR A 405 8.55 -6.97 10.58
N CYS A 406 8.57 -6.36 11.77
CA CYS A 406 7.47 -6.52 12.73
C CYS A 406 6.21 -5.78 12.27
N HIS A 407 5.08 -6.06 12.93
CA HIS A 407 3.80 -5.39 12.65
C HIS A 407 3.92 -3.86 12.57
N ALA A 408 4.61 -3.24 13.53
CA ALA A 408 4.84 -1.79 13.54
C ALA A 408 5.54 -1.33 12.26
N ALA A 409 6.57 -2.06 11.83
CA ALA A 409 7.38 -1.71 10.67
C ALA A 409 6.60 -1.85 9.34
N ILE A 410 5.84 -2.93 9.18
CA ILE A 410 5.07 -3.20 7.95
C ILE A 410 3.98 -2.13 7.78
N VAL A 411 3.14 -1.97 8.81
CA VAL A 411 2.00 -1.05 8.74
C VAL A 411 2.47 0.41 8.65
N SER A 412 3.55 0.79 9.35
CA SER A 412 4.08 2.16 9.25
C SER A 412 4.64 2.48 7.87
N ARG A 413 5.21 1.51 7.15
CA ARG A 413 5.63 1.68 5.75
C ARG A 413 4.45 1.85 4.82
N GLU A 414 3.40 1.05 5.00
CA GLU A 414 2.16 1.15 4.21
C GLU A 414 1.47 2.50 4.40
N LEU A 415 1.53 3.05 5.61
CA LEU A 415 0.95 4.34 5.98
C LEU A 415 1.88 5.55 5.75
N GLY A 416 3.16 5.33 5.42
CA GLY A 416 4.15 6.39 5.24
C GLY A 416 4.53 7.15 6.53
N ILE A 417 4.35 6.52 7.70
CA ILE A 417 4.59 7.14 9.02
C ILE A 417 6.01 6.82 9.48
N PRO A 418 6.82 7.81 9.92
CA PRO A 418 8.15 7.57 10.50
C PRO A 418 8.08 6.60 11.67
N CYS A 419 8.89 5.53 11.63
CA CYS A 419 8.84 4.49 12.65
C CYS A 419 10.24 4.01 13.06
N ILE A 420 10.51 4.01 14.36
CA ILE A 420 11.68 3.40 14.99
C ILE A 420 11.22 2.22 15.83
N VAL A 421 11.85 1.06 15.65
CA VAL A 421 11.54 -0.16 16.39
C VAL A 421 12.77 -0.69 17.12
N GLY A 422 12.56 -1.48 18.16
CA GLY A 422 13.67 -2.14 18.87
C GLY A 422 14.52 -1.17 19.68
N THR A 423 13.94 -0.10 20.24
CA THR A 423 14.68 0.88 21.06
C THR A 423 15.11 0.38 22.42
N LYS A 424 14.62 -0.78 22.85
CA LYS A 424 14.86 -1.44 24.16
C LYS A 424 14.29 -0.69 25.38
N ASN A 425 14.31 0.64 25.41
CA ASN A 425 13.96 1.42 26.61
C ASN A 425 13.19 2.74 26.34
N ALA A 426 12.58 2.92 25.16
CA ALA A 426 11.79 4.10 24.85
C ALA A 426 10.63 4.32 25.83
N THR A 427 9.90 3.28 26.23
CA THR A 427 8.78 3.45 27.18
C THR A 427 9.23 3.83 28.59
N ALA A 428 10.51 3.59 28.93
CA ALA A 428 11.11 3.97 30.20
C ALA A 428 11.74 5.37 30.16
N VAL A 429 12.32 5.77 29.02
CA VAL A 429 13.04 7.03 28.85
C VAL A 429 12.09 8.17 28.44
N LEU A 430 11.16 7.92 27.52
CA LEU A 430 10.22 8.91 27.02
C LEU A 430 9.01 9.01 27.97
N LYS A 431 8.62 10.23 28.33
CA LYS A 431 7.53 10.48 29.29
C LYS A 431 6.28 10.97 28.57
N GLU A 432 5.11 10.65 29.13
CA GLU A 432 3.82 11.16 28.65
C GLU A 432 3.84 12.68 28.47
N GLY A 433 3.39 13.16 27.32
CA GLY A 433 3.34 14.58 26.96
C GLY A 433 4.70 15.22 26.63
N MET A 434 5.81 14.49 26.73
CA MET A 434 7.14 14.97 26.36
C MET A 434 7.18 15.29 24.87
N GLU A 435 7.69 16.45 24.52
CA GLU A 435 7.88 16.82 23.11
C GLU A 435 9.19 16.23 22.61
N VAL A 436 9.15 15.50 21.50
CA VAL A 436 10.31 14.81 20.93
C VAL A 436 10.33 14.93 19.41
N THR A 437 11.50 14.70 18.82
CA THR A 437 11.69 14.58 17.37
C THR A 437 12.22 13.20 17.04
N VAL A 438 11.50 12.47 16.20
CA VAL A 438 11.83 11.12 15.75
C VAL A 438 12.47 11.22 14.37
N ASP A 439 13.77 10.95 14.29
CA ASP A 439 14.51 10.74 13.03
C ASP A 439 14.56 9.23 12.77
N ALA A 440 13.53 8.72 12.07
CA ALA A 440 13.46 7.32 11.70
C ALA A 440 14.39 6.95 10.53
N VAL A 441 15.04 7.94 9.89
CA VAL A 441 16.12 7.70 8.93
C VAL A 441 17.37 7.23 9.64
N ARG A 442 17.77 7.93 10.73
CA ARG A 442 18.93 7.56 11.55
C ARG A 442 18.59 6.60 12.69
N GLY A 443 17.30 6.40 12.97
CA GLY A 443 16.84 5.57 14.09
C GLY A 443 17.04 6.26 15.45
N VAL A 444 16.95 7.58 15.51
CA VAL A 444 17.24 8.37 16.73
C VAL A 444 16.05 9.23 17.14
N VAL A 445 15.79 9.30 18.44
CA VAL A 445 14.81 10.21 19.05
C VAL A 445 15.54 11.30 19.83
N TYR A 446 15.26 12.57 19.52
CA TYR A 446 15.84 13.74 20.17
C TYR A 446 14.86 14.41 21.14
N GLU A 447 15.39 15.06 22.16
CA GLU A 447 14.62 15.87 23.11
C GLU A 447 14.12 17.17 22.44
N GLY A 448 12.82 17.46 22.57
CA GLY A 448 12.18 18.66 22.03
C GLY A 448 11.88 18.60 20.53
N ARG A 449 11.32 19.69 20.02
CA ARG A 449 11.25 19.97 18.57
C ARG A 449 12.61 20.43 18.08
N VAL A 450 13.36 19.52 17.49
CA VAL A 450 14.62 19.85 16.83
C VAL A 450 14.27 20.17 15.38
N ALA A 451 14.51 21.41 14.96
CA ALA A 451 14.57 21.73 13.54
C ALA A 451 15.80 21.03 12.97
N LEU A 452 15.62 19.83 12.44
CA LEU A 452 16.64 19.21 11.61
C LEU A 452 16.64 20.04 10.32
N GLU A 453 17.64 20.92 10.17
CA GLU A 453 17.85 21.68 8.93
C GLU A 453 17.91 20.69 7.77
N ALA A 454 16.82 20.60 7.00
CA ALA A 454 16.89 20.07 5.66
C ALA A 454 17.81 21.03 4.91
N ALA A 455 19.00 20.56 4.54
CA ALA A 455 19.95 21.36 3.80
C ALA A 455 19.24 21.97 2.57
N ALA A 456 19.28 23.30 2.47
CA ALA A 456 18.93 23.98 1.24
C ALA A 456 19.77 23.38 0.10
N PRO A 457 19.20 23.18 -1.11
CA PRO A 457 19.96 22.68 -2.24
C PRO A 457 20.92 23.78 -2.70
N GLU A 458 22.16 23.76 -2.21
CA GLU A 458 23.23 24.48 -2.89
C GLU A 458 23.54 23.76 -4.20
N ALA A 459 23.23 24.43 -5.29
CA ALA A 459 23.56 24.02 -6.64
C ALA A 459 25.08 23.81 -6.79
N LYS A 460 25.49 22.59 -7.18
CA LYS A 460 26.77 22.37 -7.88
C LYS A 460 26.57 21.50 -9.13
N PRO A 461 27.38 21.73 -10.17
CA PRO A 461 27.04 21.39 -11.54
C PRO A 461 27.52 19.97 -11.91
N GLY A 462 26.68 19.25 -12.66
CA GLY A 462 27.03 18.00 -13.33
C GLY A 462 26.54 16.76 -12.60
N ALA A 463 25.25 16.45 -12.73
CA ALA A 463 24.74 15.09 -12.53
C ALA A 463 25.22 14.18 -13.69
N PRO A 464 25.46 12.88 -13.45
CA PRO A 464 25.85 11.96 -14.51
C PRO A 464 24.70 11.82 -15.52
N VAL A 465 25.04 12.01 -16.79
CA VAL A 465 24.11 11.82 -17.91
C VAL A 465 23.72 10.35 -17.94
N ILE A 466 22.47 10.05 -17.57
CA ILE A 466 21.88 8.73 -17.81
C ILE A 466 21.96 8.46 -19.33
N PRO A 467 22.48 7.31 -19.76
CA PRO A 467 22.59 6.95 -21.18
C PRO A 467 21.24 7.09 -21.92
N ALA A 468 21.28 7.67 -23.13
CA ALA A 468 20.08 8.05 -23.89
C ALA A 468 19.18 6.87 -24.30
N ASP A 469 19.74 5.68 -24.37
CA ASP A 469 19.08 4.40 -24.59
C ASP A 469 18.21 3.96 -23.38
N VAL A 470 18.71 4.15 -22.16
CA VAL A 470 17.94 3.87 -20.92
C VAL A 470 16.80 4.87 -20.72
N TRP A 471 16.98 6.13 -21.14
CA TRP A 471 15.91 7.12 -21.17
C TRP A 471 14.78 6.77 -22.15
N GLN A 472 15.09 6.20 -23.31
CA GLN A 472 14.07 5.79 -24.29
C GLN A 472 13.20 4.63 -23.80
N GLU A 473 13.74 3.72 -22.96
CA GLU A 473 12.98 2.62 -22.35
C GLU A 473 12.15 3.02 -21.12
N LEU A 474 12.57 4.06 -20.39
CA LEU A 474 11.85 4.59 -19.23
C LEU A 474 10.79 5.63 -19.61
N ALA A 475 11.00 6.37 -20.71
CA ALA A 475 10.12 7.45 -21.15
C ALA A 475 9.84 7.36 -22.66
N PRO A 476 9.05 6.36 -23.11
CA PRO A 476 8.65 6.30 -24.51
C PRO A 476 7.88 7.57 -24.89
N VAL A 477 8.15 8.06 -26.10
CA VAL A 477 7.42 9.20 -26.65
C VAL A 477 5.98 8.78 -26.91
N THR A 478 5.04 9.52 -26.32
CA THR A 478 3.60 9.30 -26.47
C THR A 478 2.97 10.52 -27.11
N ALA A 479 1.90 10.31 -27.88
CA ALA A 479 1.08 11.40 -28.42
C ALA A 479 0.18 11.98 -27.31
N THR A 480 -0.45 11.13 -26.51
CA THR A 480 -1.16 11.53 -25.30
C THR A 480 -0.15 11.93 -24.23
N LYS A 481 -0.29 13.15 -23.69
CA LYS A 481 0.60 13.68 -22.65
C LYS A 481 0.31 13.05 -21.29
N ILE A 482 1.36 12.82 -20.51
CA ILE A 482 1.27 12.29 -19.16
C ILE A 482 1.51 13.43 -18.18
N TYR A 483 0.45 13.86 -17.53
CA TYR A 483 0.51 14.87 -16.48
C TYR A 483 0.53 14.25 -15.10
N MET A 484 0.89 15.06 -14.11
CA MET A 484 0.93 14.66 -12.70
C MET A 484 -0.09 15.46 -11.87
N ASN A 485 -0.73 14.78 -10.92
CA ASN A 485 -1.57 15.38 -9.89
C ASN A 485 -0.68 15.74 -8.68
N LEU A 486 -0.78 16.96 -8.18
CA LEU A 486 -0.02 17.43 -7.02
C LEU A 486 -0.91 18.27 -6.10
N GLY A 487 -0.83 18.05 -4.80
CA GLY A 487 -1.55 18.86 -3.79
C GLY A 487 -0.60 19.63 -2.86
N GLU A 488 0.45 18.96 -2.39
CA GLU A 488 1.48 19.58 -1.56
C GLU A 488 2.59 20.18 -2.44
N PRO A 489 2.86 21.50 -2.38
CA PRO A 489 3.91 22.13 -3.17
C PRO A 489 5.29 21.50 -2.97
N GLU A 490 5.66 21.20 -1.73
CA GLU A 490 6.97 20.66 -1.35
C GLU A 490 7.25 19.28 -1.97
N ALA A 491 6.20 18.53 -2.27
CA ALA A 491 6.33 17.22 -2.89
C ALA A 491 6.94 17.27 -4.29
N ILE A 492 6.90 18.43 -4.99
CA ILE A 492 7.48 18.56 -6.32
C ILE A 492 9.00 18.30 -6.33
N ALA A 493 9.70 18.62 -5.24
CA ALA A 493 11.14 18.42 -5.14
C ALA A 493 11.53 16.94 -5.29
N ARG A 494 10.65 16.02 -4.85
CA ARG A 494 10.84 14.56 -4.95
C ARG A 494 10.53 14.01 -6.33
N TYR A 495 9.67 14.69 -7.10
CA TYR A 495 9.04 14.11 -8.29
C TYR A 495 9.39 14.83 -9.59
N LYS A 496 10.06 15.99 -9.55
CA LYS A 496 10.39 16.81 -10.73
C LYS A 496 11.15 16.04 -11.84
N ASP A 497 11.93 15.05 -11.46
CA ASP A 497 12.78 14.26 -12.37
C ASP A 497 12.03 13.08 -13.02
N LEU A 498 10.77 12.84 -12.65
CA LEU A 498 9.92 11.85 -13.32
C LEU A 498 9.62 12.27 -14.78
N PRO A 499 9.38 11.31 -15.68
CA PRO A 499 9.08 11.60 -17.09
C PRO A 499 7.61 12.00 -17.27
N PHE A 500 7.21 13.16 -16.75
CA PHE A 500 5.89 13.77 -16.97
C PHE A 500 6.00 15.03 -17.84
N ASP A 501 4.91 15.37 -18.53
CA ASP A 501 4.84 16.47 -19.50
C ASP A 501 4.31 17.77 -18.88
N GLY A 502 3.81 17.73 -17.65
CA GLY A 502 3.24 18.88 -16.92
C GLY A 502 2.45 18.47 -15.67
N ILE A 503 1.99 19.45 -14.90
CA ILE A 503 1.06 19.24 -13.78
C ILE A 503 -0.35 19.48 -14.31
N GLY A 504 -1.17 18.44 -14.37
CA GLY A 504 -2.52 18.49 -14.94
C GLY A 504 -3.58 18.85 -13.89
N LEU A 505 -3.23 18.71 -12.61
CA LEU A 505 -4.04 19.15 -11.49
C LEU A 505 -3.11 19.53 -10.33
N MET A 506 -2.92 20.83 -10.12
CA MET A 506 -2.40 21.38 -8.88
C MET A 506 -3.58 21.79 -8.00
N ARG A 507 -3.75 21.09 -6.88
CA ARG A 507 -4.76 21.38 -5.85
C ARG A 507 -4.25 22.47 -4.92
N THR A 508 -5.05 23.50 -4.65
CA THR A 508 -4.67 24.58 -3.73
C THR A 508 -5.08 24.30 -2.29
N GLU A 509 -5.87 23.25 -2.02
CA GLU A 509 -6.46 23.00 -0.72
C GLU A 509 -5.42 22.86 0.41
N PHE A 510 -4.30 22.17 0.17
CA PHE A 510 -3.20 22.08 1.15
C PHE A 510 -2.53 23.42 1.43
N ILE A 511 -2.44 24.30 0.43
CA ILE A 511 -1.92 25.66 0.64
C ILE A 511 -2.87 26.45 1.55
N PHE A 512 -4.17 26.29 1.36
CA PHE A 512 -5.18 26.90 2.22
C PHE A 512 -5.15 26.38 3.65
N THR A 513 -4.98 25.07 3.88
CA THR A 513 -4.97 24.50 5.23
C THR A 513 -3.66 24.73 5.96
N ASP A 514 -2.52 24.51 5.29
CA ASP A 514 -1.23 24.35 5.96
C ASP A 514 -0.42 25.65 5.98
N HIS A 515 -0.55 26.47 4.94
CA HIS A 515 0.19 27.74 4.82
C HIS A 515 -0.64 28.98 5.17
N ILE A 516 -1.95 28.94 4.93
CA ILE A 516 -2.87 30.07 5.17
C ILE A 516 -3.66 29.88 6.48
N GLY A 517 -4.28 28.72 6.67
CA GLY A 517 -4.96 28.31 7.92
C GLY A 517 -6.21 29.13 8.29
N ALA A 518 -6.72 29.98 7.41
CA ALA A 518 -7.84 30.88 7.69
C ALA A 518 -8.70 31.13 6.46
N HIS A 519 -9.99 31.43 6.71
CA HIS A 519 -10.95 31.69 5.65
C HIS A 519 -10.65 33.01 4.90
N PRO A 520 -10.73 33.08 3.55
CA PRO A 520 -10.38 34.30 2.80
C PRO A 520 -11.17 35.54 3.21
N ILE A 521 -12.49 35.39 3.42
CA ILE A 521 -13.35 36.50 3.88
C ILE A 521 -12.97 36.97 5.28
N TYR A 522 -12.51 36.07 6.15
CA TYR A 522 -12.01 36.44 7.48
C TYR A 522 -10.70 37.24 7.37
N LEU A 523 -9.78 36.81 6.50
CA LEU A 523 -8.54 37.53 6.25
C LEU A 523 -8.80 38.92 5.65
N LEU A 524 -9.77 39.06 4.75
CA LEU A 524 -10.22 40.36 4.23
C LEU A 524 -10.73 41.28 5.35
N ARG A 525 -11.63 40.77 6.21
CA ARG A 525 -12.17 41.56 7.33
C ARG A 525 -11.11 42.00 8.34
N THR A 526 -10.03 41.24 8.44
CA THR A 526 -8.92 41.50 9.37
C THR A 526 -7.74 42.24 8.72
N GLY A 527 -7.86 42.66 7.44
CA GLY A 527 -6.81 43.42 6.73
C GLY A 527 -5.57 42.59 6.41
N GLN A 528 -5.71 41.27 6.26
CA GLN A 528 -4.64 40.32 6.00
C GLN A 528 -4.66 39.79 4.55
N GLU A 529 -5.24 40.53 3.61
CA GLU A 529 -5.32 40.12 2.20
C GLU A 529 -3.95 39.85 1.57
N LYS A 530 -2.93 40.65 1.92
CA LYS A 530 -1.58 40.49 1.38
C LYS A 530 -0.95 39.16 1.82
N PHE A 531 -1.18 38.76 3.07
CA PHE A 531 -0.70 37.48 3.58
C PHE A 531 -1.27 36.31 2.78
N PHE A 532 -2.59 36.33 2.51
CA PHE A 532 -3.23 35.31 1.67
C PHE A 532 -2.62 35.26 0.26
N ILE A 533 -2.53 36.43 -0.40
CA ILE A 533 -2.01 36.53 -1.77
C ILE A 533 -0.57 36.02 -1.84
N ASP A 534 0.26 36.42 -0.88
CA ASP A 534 1.68 36.08 -0.85
C ASP A 534 1.87 34.56 -0.64
N ARG A 535 1.18 33.96 0.33
CA ARG A 535 1.27 32.52 0.61
C ARG A 535 0.74 31.65 -0.52
N LEU A 536 -0.40 32.02 -1.10
CA LEU A 536 -0.95 31.27 -2.23
C LEU A 536 -0.01 31.37 -3.45
N ALA A 537 0.52 32.55 -3.73
CA ALA A 537 1.47 32.74 -4.82
C ALA A 537 2.80 31.98 -4.59
N GLU A 538 3.33 31.95 -3.36
CA GLU A 538 4.55 31.20 -3.01
C GLU A 538 4.37 29.69 -3.23
N GLY A 539 3.25 29.12 -2.79
CA GLY A 539 2.96 27.70 -2.99
C GLY A 539 2.84 27.33 -4.48
N ILE A 540 2.13 28.14 -5.26
CA ILE A 540 2.03 27.96 -6.72
C ILE A 540 3.40 28.12 -7.39
N ALA A 541 4.16 29.17 -7.03
CA ALA A 541 5.46 29.45 -7.63
C ALA A 541 6.46 28.33 -7.37
N THR A 542 6.42 27.70 -6.18
CA THR A 542 7.30 26.58 -5.81
C THR A 542 7.19 25.43 -6.81
N VAL A 543 5.96 25.05 -7.18
CA VAL A 543 5.71 23.99 -8.16
C VAL A 543 6.07 24.45 -9.57
N ALA A 544 5.60 25.64 -9.95
CA ALA A 544 5.77 26.16 -11.30
C ALA A 544 7.25 26.41 -11.68
N GLN A 545 8.08 26.86 -10.74
CA GLN A 545 9.53 27.02 -10.93
C GLN A 545 10.22 25.68 -11.13
N ALA A 546 9.88 24.68 -10.32
CA ALA A 546 10.54 23.38 -10.34
C ALA A 546 10.36 22.62 -11.66
N VAL A 547 9.28 22.89 -12.39
CA VAL A 547 8.95 22.19 -13.64
C VAL A 547 8.97 23.08 -14.87
N PHE A 548 9.38 24.35 -14.76
CA PHE A 548 9.41 25.28 -15.88
C PHE A 548 10.26 24.71 -17.04
N PRO A 549 9.80 24.74 -18.31
CA PRO A 549 8.61 25.42 -18.83
C PRO A 549 7.35 24.53 -18.95
N ARG A 550 7.31 23.35 -18.30
CA ARG A 550 6.14 22.44 -18.38
C ARG A 550 4.89 23.13 -17.80
N PRO A 551 3.70 22.95 -18.40
CA PRO A 551 2.48 23.60 -17.93
C PRO A 551 2.11 23.13 -16.51
N VAL A 552 1.56 24.05 -15.72
CA VAL A 552 1.00 23.78 -14.39
C VAL A 552 -0.42 24.28 -14.34
N VAL A 553 -1.37 23.36 -14.36
CA VAL A 553 -2.80 23.67 -14.30
C VAL A 553 -3.23 23.75 -12.84
N VAL A 554 -3.41 24.97 -12.34
CA VAL A 554 -3.83 25.24 -10.96
C VAL A 554 -5.34 25.28 -10.90
N ARG A 555 -5.92 24.38 -10.10
CA ARG A 555 -7.34 24.44 -9.77
C ARG A 555 -7.55 25.47 -8.68
N PHE A 556 -8.44 26.43 -8.91
CA PHE A 556 -8.89 27.33 -7.85
C PHE A 556 -9.62 26.56 -6.74
N SER A 557 -9.80 27.20 -5.59
CA SER A 557 -10.28 26.54 -4.37
C SER A 557 -11.63 25.80 -4.55
N ASP A 558 -11.66 24.50 -4.28
CA ASP A 558 -12.87 23.67 -4.46
C ASP A 558 -13.38 23.10 -3.13
N PHE A 559 -13.23 23.85 -2.04
CA PHE A 559 -13.71 23.45 -0.73
C PHE A 559 -15.25 23.42 -0.69
N ARG A 560 -15.77 22.42 0.00
CA ARG A 560 -17.16 22.35 0.46
C ARG A 560 -17.37 23.30 1.64
N THR A 561 -18.62 23.72 1.87
CA THR A 561 -18.99 24.62 2.98
C THR A 561 -18.51 24.09 4.34
N ASN A 562 -18.67 22.79 4.60
CA ASN A 562 -18.21 22.15 5.83
C ASN A 562 -16.68 22.15 6.01
N GLU A 563 -15.90 22.13 4.93
CA GLU A 563 -14.44 22.18 4.98
C GLU A 563 -13.95 23.61 5.23
N PHE A 564 -14.54 24.60 4.55
CA PHE A 564 -14.24 26.01 4.82
C PHE A 564 -14.61 26.43 6.26
N ARG A 565 -15.69 25.86 6.83
CA ARG A 565 -16.04 26.04 8.26
C ARG A 565 -14.93 25.61 9.20
N GLY A 566 -14.14 24.60 8.81
CA GLY A 566 -13.03 24.10 9.60
C GLY A 566 -11.83 25.06 9.66
N LEU A 567 -11.75 26.05 8.77
CA LEU A 567 -10.71 27.08 8.81
C LEU A 567 -11.05 28.17 9.83
N LYS A 568 -10.03 28.85 10.34
CA LYS A 568 -10.21 30.00 11.24
C LYS A 568 -11.10 31.07 10.60
N GLY A 569 -12.18 31.43 11.30
CA GLY A 569 -13.18 32.39 10.85
C GLY A 569 -14.21 31.85 9.85
N GLY A 570 -14.17 30.55 9.52
CA GLY A 570 -15.11 29.90 8.62
C GLY A 570 -16.52 29.76 9.20
N GLU A 571 -16.65 29.41 10.48
CA GLU A 571 -17.96 29.23 11.14
C GLU A 571 -18.88 30.46 11.08
N GLU A 572 -18.30 31.67 10.99
CA GLU A 572 -19.02 32.94 10.97
C GLU A 572 -19.59 33.29 9.58
N VAL A 573 -19.09 32.65 8.52
CA VAL A 573 -19.38 33.04 7.13
C VAL A 573 -19.93 31.90 6.29
N GLU A 574 -19.69 30.65 6.69
CA GLU A 574 -20.11 29.48 5.94
C GLU A 574 -21.44 28.89 6.45
N PRO A 575 -22.45 28.75 5.57
CA PRO A 575 -23.72 28.13 5.93
C PRO A 575 -23.54 26.62 6.22
N VAL A 576 -24.50 26.04 6.95
CA VAL A 576 -24.60 24.59 7.09
C VAL A 576 -25.48 24.06 5.96
N GLU A 577 -24.95 23.15 5.16
CA GLU A 577 -25.68 22.50 4.09
C GLU A 577 -25.92 21.02 4.39
N ASN A 578 -27.10 20.51 4.05
CA ASN A 578 -27.42 19.09 4.20
C ASN A 578 -26.60 18.19 3.26
N ASN A 579 -26.22 18.72 2.08
CA ASN A 579 -25.46 17.97 1.08
C ASN A 579 -24.28 18.82 0.55
N PRO A 580 -23.18 18.95 1.31
CA PRO A 580 -22.06 19.81 0.94
C PRO A 580 -21.40 19.43 -0.40
N MET A 581 -21.50 18.16 -0.83
CA MET A 581 -20.94 17.68 -2.11
C MET A 581 -21.50 18.45 -3.31
N ILE A 582 -22.81 18.67 -3.35
CA ILE A 582 -23.52 19.39 -4.43
C ILE A 582 -23.89 20.83 -4.06
N GLY A 583 -23.41 21.31 -2.92
CA GLY A 583 -23.75 22.60 -2.31
C GLY A 583 -22.96 23.79 -2.86
N TRP A 584 -22.83 24.83 -2.05
CA TRP A 584 -22.20 26.10 -2.40
C TRP A 584 -20.66 25.98 -2.47
N ARG A 585 -20.14 25.62 -3.65
CA ARG A 585 -18.70 25.41 -3.95
C ARG A 585 -18.35 25.72 -5.41
N GLY A 586 -17.05 25.69 -5.72
CA GLY A 586 -16.52 25.98 -7.05
C GLY A 586 -17.01 27.30 -7.62
N VAL A 587 -17.29 27.36 -8.93
CA VAL A 587 -17.65 28.63 -9.60
C VAL A 587 -18.87 29.33 -9.00
N SER A 588 -19.88 28.59 -8.57
CA SER A 588 -21.08 29.19 -7.94
C SER A 588 -20.75 30.03 -6.70
N ARG A 589 -19.68 29.66 -5.97
CA ARG A 589 -19.15 30.41 -4.84
C ARG A 589 -18.37 31.63 -5.32
N TYR A 590 -17.52 31.49 -6.32
CA TYR A 590 -16.68 32.59 -6.82
C TYR A 590 -17.48 33.80 -7.31
N ILE A 591 -18.67 33.58 -7.88
CA ILE A 591 -19.53 34.64 -8.43
C ILE A 591 -20.58 35.15 -7.45
N SER A 592 -20.64 34.58 -6.26
CA SER A 592 -21.64 34.93 -5.26
C SER A 592 -21.22 36.20 -4.52
N PRO A 593 -22.15 37.13 -4.23
CA PRO A 593 -21.82 38.36 -3.50
C PRO A 593 -21.14 38.13 -2.14
N GLU A 594 -21.42 37.00 -1.50
CA GLU A 594 -20.89 36.62 -0.19
C GLU A 594 -19.42 36.23 -0.21
N TYR A 595 -18.90 35.76 -1.36
CA TYR A 595 -17.53 35.25 -1.48
C TYR A 595 -16.69 35.88 -2.61
N GLU A 596 -17.27 36.66 -3.53
CA GLU A 596 -16.58 37.20 -4.71
C GLU A 596 -15.21 37.84 -4.39
N GLU A 597 -15.14 38.64 -3.32
CA GLU A 597 -13.88 39.26 -2.88
C GLU A 597 -12.80 38.23 -2.45
N GLY A 598 -13.22 37.10 -1.87
CA GLY A 598 -12.32 35.99 -1.55
C GLY A 598 -11.70 35.38 -2.80
N PHE A 599 -12.51 35.16 -3.86
CA PHE A 599 -12.01 34.66 -5.14
C PHE A 599 -11.09 35.67 -5.85
N ARG A 600 -11.36 36.98 -5.73
CA ARG A 600 -10.45 38.03 -6.24
C ARG A 600 -9.06 37.93 -5.61
N LEU A 601 -8.93 37.51 -4.35
CA LEU A 601 -7.62 37.27 -3.75
C LEU A 601 -6.87 36.11 -4.41
N GLU A 602 -7.56 35.02 -4.76
CA GLU A 602 -6.96 33.92 -5.51
C GLU A 602 -6.49 34.36 -6.90
N CYS A 603 -7.29 35.19 -7.59
CA CYS A 603 -6.90 35.78 -8.87
C CYS A 603 -5.65 36.67 -8.73
N ARG A 604 -5.56 37.50 -7.69
CA ARG A 604 -4.38 38.34 -7.43
C ARG A 604 -3.14 37.51 -7.14
N ALA A 605 -3.26 36.39 -6.43
CA ALA A 605 -2.16 35.45 -6.20
C ALA A 605 -1.68 34.83 -7.52
N MET A 606 -2.60 34.35 -8.35
CA MET A 606 -2.29 33.82 -9.69
C MET A 606 -1.62 34.86 -10.59
N ARG A 607 -2.13 36.11 -10.60
CA ARG A 607 -1.49 37.22 -11.33
C ARG A 607 -0.08 37.49 -10.81
N LYS A 608 0.12 37.50 -9.49
CA LYS A 608 1.44 37.67 -8.87
C LYS A 608 2.43 36.60 -9.35
N VAL A 609 2.02 35.33 -9.40
CA VAL A 609 2.82 34.21 -9.95
C VAL A 609 3.28 34.50 -11.39
N ARG A 610 2.36 34.92 -12.25
CA ARG A 610 2.66 35.13 -13.67
C ARG A 610 3.46 36.40 -13.92
N GLU A 611 3.12 37.52 -13.28
CA GLU A 611 3.69 38.83 -13.57
C GLU A 611 4.92 39.17 -12.71
N GLN A 612 4.95 38.79 -11.43
CA GLN A 612 6.07 39.12 -10.56
C GLN A 612 7.13 38.02 -10.55
N TYR A 613 6.70 36.75 -10.45
CA TYR A 613 7.63 35.61 -10.50
C TYR A 613 7.96 35.17 -11.95
N GLN A 614 7.29 35.75 -12.97
CA GLN A 614 7.54 35.50 -14.40
C GLN A 614 7.26 34.04 -14.82
N LEU A 615 6.37 33.34 -14.12
CA LEU A 615 6.03 31.94 -14.37
C LEU A 615 4.82 31.82 -15.29
N THR A 616 5.05 31.99 -16.58
CA THR A 616 4.00 31.98 -17.62
C THR A 616 3.45 30.58 -17.94
N ASN A 617 4.08 29.52 -17.43
CA ASN A 617 3.62 28.14 -17.56
C ASN A 617 2.41 27.80 -16.65
N VAL A 618 1.94 28.74 -15.82
CA VAL A 618 0.82 28.51 -14.89
C VAL A 618 -0.52 28.83 -15.53
N TRP A 619 -1.40 27.84 -15.65
CA TRP A 619 -2.75 27.94 -16.19
C TRP A 619 -3.78 27.84 -15.07
N ALA A 620 -5.01 28.30 -15.34
CA ALA A 620 -6.10 28.23 -14.38
C ALA A 620 -7.10 27.13 -14.74
N MET A 621 -7.66 26.50 -13.72
CA MET A 621 -8.77 25.57 -13.84
C MET A 621 -9.89 25.92 -12.85
N LEU A 622 -11.10 26.04 -13.38
CA LEU A 622 -12.32 26.38 -12.64
C LEU A 622 -13.09 25.10 -12.29
N PRO A 623 -13.25 24.75 -11.00
CA PRO A 623 -13.99 23.57 -10.56
C PRO A 623 -15.50 23.82 -10.46
N PHE A 624 -16.25 22.72 -10.48
CA PHE A 624 -17.67 22.59 -10.16
C PHE A 624 -18.58 23.56 -10.93
N VAL A 625 -18.30 23.72 -12.23
CA VAL A 625 -19.08 24.53 -13.17
C VAL A 625 -20.40 23.82 -13.46
N ARG A 626 -21.54 24.52 -13.35
CA ARG A 626 -22.86 23.95 -13.64
C ARG A 626 -23.46 24.52 -14.92
N THR A 627 -23.22 25.79 -15.21
CA THR A 627 -23.87 26.52 -16.31
C THR A 627 -22.91 27.47 -17.02
N THR A 628 -23.24 27.84 -18.26
CA THR A 628 -22.40 28.73 -19.09
C THR A 628 -22.35 30.16 -18.57
N TRP A 629 -23.45 30.68 -18.01
CA TRP A 629 -23.49 32.03 -17.45
C TRP A 629 -22.62 32.18 -16.19
N GLU A 630 -22.45 31.10 -15.40
CA GLU A 630 -21.49 31.08 -14.29
C GLU A 630 -20.06 31.26 -14.80
N VAL A 631 -19.71 30.57 -15.90
CA VAL A 631 -18.40 30.69 -16.56
C VAL A 631 -18.18 32.08 -17.11
N GLU A 632 -19.17 32.64 -17.82
CA GLU A 632 -19.10 34.01 -18.33
C GLU A 632 -18.82 35.02 -17.20
N ARG A 633 -19.55 34.89 -16.08
CA ARG A 633 -19.40 35.80 -14.94
C ARG A 633 -18.06 35.66 -14.24
N VAL A 634 -17.58 34.44 -13.99
CA VAL A 634 -16.28 34.24 -13.34
C VAL A 634 -15.12 34.69 -14.24
N LEU A 635 -15.21 34.47 -15.55
CA LEU A 635 -14.21 34.97 -16.51
C LEU A 635 -14.17 36.50 -16.51
N LYS A 636 -15.31 37.17 -16.36
CA LYS A 636 -15.36 38.63 -16.20
C LYS A 636 -14.63 39.07 -14.93
N ILE A 637 -14.86 38.42 -13.79
CA ILE A 637 -14.16 38.72 -12.54
C ILE A 637 -12.65 38.50 -12.68
N MET A 638 -12.23 37.39 -13.30
CA MET A 638 -10.82 37.11 -13.59
C MET A 638 -10.21 38.21 -14.48
N ALA A 639 -10.92 38.63 -15.54
CA ALA A 639 -10.45 39.68 -16.44
C ALA A 639 -10.31 41.04 -15.74
N GLU A 640 -11.23 41.39 -14.84
CA GLU A 640 -11.13 42.60 -13.99
C GLU A 640 -9.91 42.56 -13.06
N GLU A 641 -9.50 41.36 -12.62
CA GLU A 641 -8.25 41.17 -11.87
C GLU A 641 -7.00 41.02 -12.76
N GLY A 642 -7.14 41.13 -14.09
CA GLY A 642 -6.03 41.08 -15.05
C GLY A 642 -5.68 39.68 -15.58
N LEU A 643 -6.52 38.67 -15.35
CA LEU A 643 -6.37 37.32 -15.86
C LEU A 643 -7.34 37.08 -17.02
N SER A 644 -6.84 37.15 -18.25
CA SER A 644 -7.62 36.83 -19.46
C SER A 644 -6.88 35.80 -20.30
N SER A 645 -7.61 34.80 -20.79
CA SER A 645 -7.04 33.77 -21.67
C SER A 645 -6.39 34.40 -22.90
N ASN A 646 -5.22 33.89 -23.26
CA ASN A 646 -4.44 34.31 -24.42
C ASN A 646 -3.52 33.17 -24.90
N SER A 647 -2.48 33.46 -25.69
CA SER A 647 -1.54 32.42 -26.15
C SER A 647 -0.83 31.72 -24.99
N ASP A 648 -0.53 32.46 -23.92
CA ASP A 648 0.38 32.06 -22.85
C ASP A 648 -0.35 31.78 -21.52
N PHE A 649 -1.63 32.13 -21.41
CA PHE A 649 -2.50 31.81 -20.28
C PHE A 649 -3.74 31.07 -20.77
N LYS A 650 -3.93 29.84 -20.29
CA LYS A 650 -5.11 29.03 -20.61
C LYS A 650 -6.03 28.96 -19.41
N VAL A 651 -7.33 28.95 -19.69
CA VAL A 651 -8.38 28.71 -18.70
C VAL A 651 -9.12 27.44 -19.05
N TRP A 652 -9.02 26.45 -18.16
CA TRP A 652 -9.74 25.18 -18.24
C TRP A 652 -10.93 25.19 -17.29
N ILE A 653 -11.93 24.36 -17.56
CA ILE A 653 -12.96 24.02 -16.59
C ILE A 653 -12.90 22.54 -16.26
N MET A 654 -13.28 22.19 -15.03
CA MET A 654 -13.42 20.80 -14.65
C MET A 654 -14.76 20.26 -15.16
N ALA A 655 -14.72 19.22 -16.00
CA ALA A 655 -15.90 18.57 -16.54
C ALA A 655 -16.36 17.45 -15.59
N GLU A 656 -16.97 17.88 -14.49
CA GLU A 656 -17.40 16.99 -13.40
C GLU A 656 -18.90 17.04 -13.12
N VAL A 657 -19.61 18.05 -13.64
CA VAL A 657 -21.08 18.11 -13.60
C VAL A 657 -21.63 17.64 -14.94
N PRO A 658 -22.64 16.73 -14.99
CA PRO A 658 -23.17 16.20 -16.25
C PRO A 658 -23.63 17.26 -17.25
N ALA A 659 -24.09 18.43 -16.78
CA ALA A 659 -24.45 19.56 -17.62
C ALA A 659 -23.30 20.02 -18.53
N VAL A 660 -22.04 19.96 -18.06
CA VAL A 660 -20.85 20.31 -18.86
C VAL A 660 -20.66 19.34 -20.02
N ILE A 661 -20.99 18.06 -19.82
CA ILE A 661 -20.92 17.04 -20.89
C ILE A 661 -22.00 17.27 -21.94
N PHE A 662 -23.24 17.53 -21.50
CA PHE A 662 -24.37 17.69 -22.42
C PHE A 662 -24.31 18.98 -23.22
N LEU A 663 -23.73 20.04 -22.66
CA LEU A 663 -23.58 21.37 -23.27
C LEU A 663 -22.12 21.68 -23.64
N ALA A 664 -21.29 20.66 -23.86
CA ALA A 664 -19.85 20.82 -24.12
C ALA A 664 -19.56 21.79 -25.27
N ASP A 665 -20.39 21.78 -26.33
CA ASP A 665 -20.32 22.69 -27.47
C ASP A 665 -20.45 24.16 -27.05
N GLN A 666 -21.35 24.46 -26.12
CA GLN A 666 -21.53 25.82 -25.60
C GLN A 666 -20.37 26.23 -24.70
N PHE A 667 -19.93 25.34 -23.80
CA PHE A 667 -18.78 25.63 -22.92
C PHE A 667 -17.49 25.88 -23.72
N CYS A 668 -17.29 25.20 -24.87
CA CYS A 668 -16.14 25.43 -25.75
C CYS A 668 -15.97 26.88 -26.20
N THR A 669 -17.05 27.69 -26.21
CA THR A 669 -16.98 29.11 -26.58
C THR A 669 -16.25 29.97 -25.54
N TYR A 670 -16.15 29.51 -24.29
CA TYR A 670 -15.62 30.30 -23.17
C TYR A 670 -14.22 29.86 -22.71
N VAL A 671 -13.85 28.59 -22.94
CA VAL A 671 -12.68 27.96 -22.30
C VAL A 671 -11.68 27.44 -23.33
N ASP A 672 -10.44 27.22 -22.92
CA ASP A 672 -9.37 26.65 -23.76
C ASP A 672 -9.37 25.11 -23.75
N GLY A 673 -9.94 24.52 -22.71
CA GLY A 673 -9.96 23.07 -22.54
C GLY A 673 -10.75 22.61 -21.32
N PHE A 674 -10.80 21.30 -21.15
CA PHE A 674 -11.51 20.62 -20.09
C PHE A 674 -10.56 19.70 -19.33
N SER A 675 -10.78 19.54 -18.03
CA SER A 675 -10.22 18.43 -17.26
C SER A 675 -11.36 17.63 -16.66
N ILE A 676 -11.49 16.36 -17.02
CA ILE A 676 -12.54 15.49 -16.50
C ILE A 676 -12.23 15.18 -15.03
N GLY A 677 -13.10 15.62 -14.13
CA GLY A 677 -13.11 15.19 -12.73
C GLY A 677 -13.90 13.90 -12.62
N SER A 678 -13.27 12.76 -12.93
CA SER A 678 -13.98 11.49 -13.11
C SER A 678 -14.66 10.99 -11.84
N ASN A 679 -14.13 11.36 -10.66
CA ASN A 679 -14.76 11.08 -9.38
C ASN A 679 -16.14 11.72 -9.27
N ASP A 680 -16.20 13.06 -9.29
CA ASP A 680 -17.45 13.81 -9.13
C ASP A 680 -18.41 13.60 -10.31
N LEU A 681 -17.88 13.41 -11.52
CA LEU A 681 -18.68 13.02 -12.67
C LEU A 681 -19.39 11.68 -12.45
N THR A 682 -18.68 10.69 -11.90
CA THR A 682 -19.26 9.38 -11.58
C THR A 682 -20.32 9.52 -10.49
N GLN A 683 -20.05 10.28 -9.43
CA GLN A 683 -21.03 10.51 -8.36
C GLN A 683 -22.33 11.12 -8.90
N LEU A 684 -22.23 12.12 -9.77
CA LEU A 684 -23.39 12.85 -10.28
C LEU A 684 -24.13 12.12 -11.40
N ILE A 685 -23.44 11.36 -12.25
CA ILE A 685 -24.10 10.53 -13.28
C ILE A 685 -24.87 9.38 -12.63
N LEU A 686 -24.29 8.75 -11.59
CA LEU A 686 -24.87 7.57 -10.95
C LEU A 686 -25.77 7.92 -9.76
N GLY A 687 -25.74 9.17 -9.28
CA GLY A 687 -26.45 9.58 -8.07
C GLY A 687 -25.92 8.89 -6.81
N ALA A 688 -24.61 8.64 -6.77
CA ALA A 688 -23.96 7.88 -5.71
C ALA A 688 -22.89 8.72 -5.00
N ASP A 689 -23.07 8.95 -3.70
CA ASP A 689 -22.04 9.53 -2.86
C ASP A 689 -21.00 8.45 -2.52
N ARG A 690 -19.74 8.68 -2.88
CA ARG A 690 -18.66 7.73 -2.60
C ARG A 690 -18.31 7.65 -1.11
N ASP A 691 -18.58 8.72 -0.35
CA ASP A 691 -18.34 8.76 1.09
C ASP A 691 -19.42 7.94 1.83
N SER A 692 -20.48 7.52 1.12
CA SER A 692 -21.45 6.53 1.61
C SER A 692 -20.84 5.13 1.57
N GLY A 693 -20.36 4.68 2.73
CA GLY A 693 -19.88 3.31 2.89
C GLY A 693 -20.91 2.23 2.51
N ILE A 694 -22.21 2.56 2.43
CA ILE A 694 -23.24 1.63 1.93
C ILE A 694 -23.13 1.47 0.40
N LEU A 695 -23.15 2.59 -0.34
CA LEU A 695 -23.11 2.57 -1.80
C LEU A 695 -21.74 2.08 -2.32
N GLU A 696 -20.66 2.42 -1.62
CA GLU A 696 -19.32 1.91 -1.89
C GLU A 696 -19.29 0.37 -1.77
N ARG A 697 -19.82 -0.19 -0.66
CA ARG A 697 -19.92 -1.66 -0.48
C ARG A 697 -20.78 -2.35 -1.53
N MET A 698 -21.81 -1.66 -2.03
CA MET A 698 -22.68 -2.18 -3.09
C MET A 698 -22.06 -2.08 -4.49
N GLY A 699 -20.87 -1.48 -4.63
CA GLY A 699 -20.19 -1.32 -5.93
C GLY A 699 -20.85 -0.31 -6.87
N TYR A 700 -21.62 0.65 -6.34
CA TYR A 700 -22.29 1.67 -7.16
C TYR A 700 -21.32 2.71 -7.73
N PHE A 701 -20.17 2.90 -7.10
CA PHE A 701 -19.14 3.83 -7.56
C PHE A 701 -18.11 3.12 -8.44
N ASP A 702 -18.28 3.19 -9.76
CA ASP A 702 -17.33 2.66 -10.75
C ASP A 702 -17.17 3.64 -11.92
N GLU A 703 -15.97 4.21 -12.08
CA GLU A 703 -15.63 5.17 -13.14
C GLU A 703 -15.64 4.52 -14.54
N ARG A 704 -15.62 3.19 -14.62
CA ARG A 704 -15.73 2.41 -15.87
C ARG A 704 -17.16 2.18 -16.30
N ASN A 705 -18.15 2.61 -15.49
CA ASN A 705 -19.56 2.43 -15.80
C ASN A 705 -19.88 2.95 -17.22
N PRO A 706 -20.65 2.21 -18.03
CA PRO A 706 -20.99 2.62 -19.40
C PRO A 706 -21.59 4.02 -19.54
N ALA A 707 -22.34 4.49 -18.53
CA ALA A 707 -22.87 5.85 -18.53
C ALA A 707 -21.76 6.91 -18.42
N VAL A 708 -20.78 6.66 -17.54
CA VAL A 708 -19.62 7.54 -17.32
C VAL A 708 -18.69 7.53 -18.53
N THR A 709 -18.31 6.35 -19.02
CA THR A 709 -17.42 6.24 -20.20
C THR A 709 -18.05 6.84 -21.46
N ARG A 710 -19.37 6.69 -21.68
CA ARG A 710 -20.07 7.38 -22.78
C ARG A 710 -20.07 8.90 -22.61
N ALA A 711 -20.25 9.41 -21.39
CA ALA A 711 -20.17 10.83 -21.10
C ALA A 711 -18.77 11.39 -21.41
N ILE A 712 -17.72 10.68 -20.97
CA ILE A 712 -16.32 11.01 -21.26
C ILE A 712 -16.05 11.03 -22.77
N ALA A 713 -16.42 9.98 -23.50
CA ALA A 713 -16.20 9.91 -24.95
C ALA A 713 -16.91 11.05 -25.68
N ARG A 714 -18.16 11.36 -25.31
CA ARG A 714 -18.92 12.48 -25.89
C ARG A 714 -18.23 13.81 -25.67
N LEU A 715 -17.69 14.06 -24.47
CA LEU A 715 -16.98 15.30 -24.18
C LEU A 715 -15.72 15.42 -25.06
N ILE A 716 -14.91 14.36 -25.12
CA ILE A 716 -13.68 14.32 -25.93
C ILE A 716 -14.01 14.65 -27.39
N GLU A 717 -15.01 13.96 -27.95
CA GLU A 717 -15.45 14.18 -29.34
C GLU A 717 -15.86 15.63 -29.61
N ILE A 718 -16.77 16.19 -28.78
CA ILE A 718 -17.30 17.54 -29.00
C ILE A 718 -16.22 18.61 -28.79
N ALA A 719 -15.36 18.45 -27.78
CA ALA A 719 -14.26 19.37 -27.51
C ALA A 719 -13.26 19.42 -28.67
N HIS A 720 -12.88 18.27 -29.23
CA HIS A 720 -11.98 18.19 -30.38
C HIS A 720 -12.58 18.80 -31.65
N GLN A 721 -13.89 18.64 -31.88
CA GLN A 721 -14.58 19.31 -32.99
C GLN A 721 -14.47 20.84 -32.92
N HIS A 722 -14.32 21.40 -31.71
CA HIS A 722 -14.14 22.83 -31.45
C HIS A 722 -12.67 23.22 -31.20
N GLY A 723 -11.71 22.31 -31.42
CA GLY A 723 -10.28 22.56 -31.25
C GLY A 723 -9.87 22.79 -29.79
N LYS A 724 -10.60 22.22 -28.83
CA LYS A 724 -10.34 22.34 -27.38
C LYS A 724 -9.67 21.07 -26.86
N THR A 725 -8.74 21.23 -25.93
CA THR A 725 -8.02 20.10 -25.32
C THR A 725 -8.82 19.47 -24.19
N VAL A 726 -8.72 18.16 -24.04
CA VAL A 726 -9.35 17.41 -22.94
C VAL A 726 -8.30 16.61 -22.18
N SER A 727 -8.23 16.87 -20.89
CA SER A 727 -7.48 16.10 -19.90
C SER A 727 -8.45 15.31 -19.01
N ILE A 728 -7.92 14.36 -18.26
CA ILE A 728 -8.62 13.73 -17.13
C ILE A 728 -7.75 13.81 -15.88
N CYS A 729 -8.38 14.09 -14.74
CA CYS A 729 -7.75 14.09 -13.43
C CYS A 729 -8.56 13.24 -12.46
N GLY A 730 -7.88 12.41 -11.68
CA GLY A 730 -8.52 11.42 -10.81
C GLY A 730 -7.63 10.21 -10.62
N GLN A 731 -8.05 9.31 -9.72
CA GLN A 731 -7.31 8.07 -9.50
C GLN A 731 -7.68 7.00 -10.53
N GLY A 732 -8.86 7.06 -11.18
CA GLY A 732 -9.31 6.09 -12.16
C GLY A 732 -8.27 5.66 -13.19
N PRO A 733 -7.64 6.59 -13.96
CA PRO A 733 -6.60 6.22 -14.93
C PRO A 733 -5.33 5.61 -14.30
N SER A 734 -5.07 5.90 -13.03
CA SER A 734 -3.97 5.32 -12.26
C SER A 734 -4.29 3.90 -11.76
N VAL A 735 -5.57 3.62 -11.48
CA VAL A 735 -6.03 2.36 -10.88
C VAL A 735 -6.43 1.34 -11.94
N TYR A 736 -7.09 1.78 -13.01
CA TYR A 736 -7.73 0.93 -14.03
C TYR A 736 -7.04 1.07 -15.40
N PRO A 737 -6.13 0.15 -15.79
CA PRO A 737 -5.46 0.18 -17.09
C PRO A 737 -6.42 0.20 -18.28
N GLU A 738 -7.56 -0.48 -18.17
CA GLU A 738 -8.60 -0.54 -19.20
C GLU A 738 -9.27 0.80 -19.43
N LEU A 739 -9.42 1.63 -18.39
CA LEU A 739 -9.94 2.99 -18.51
C LEU A 739 -8.92 3.86 -19.25
N THR A 740 -7.62 3.72 -18.93
CA THR A 740 -6.56 4.42 -19.66
C THR A 740 -6.48 4.00 -21.13
N GLU A 741 -6.61 2.71 -21.47
CA GLU A 741 -6.71 2.26 -22.87
C GLU A 741 -7.93 2.87 -23.56
N PHE A 742 -9.08 2.89 -22.90
CA PHE A 742 -10.31 3.53 -23.42
C PHE A 742 -10.10 5.01 -23.74
N LEU A 743 -9.52 5.77 -22.80
CA LEU A 743 -9.27 7.21 -22.96
C LEU A 743 -8.33 7.52 -24.14
N VAL A 744 -7.24 6.76 -24.26
CA VAL A 744 -6.29 6.89 -25.39
C VAL A 744 -6.98 6.57 -26.71
N ARG A 745 -7.82 5.53 -26.75
CA ARG A 745 -8.59 5.18 -27.97
C ARG A 745 -9.64 6.23 -28.33
N CYS A 746 -10.21 6.92 -27.36
CA CYS A 746 -11.07 8.09 -27.58
C CYS A 746 -10.29 9.32 -28.06
N GLY A 747 -8.96 9.31 -27.99
CA GLY A 747 -8.10 10.38 -28.48
C GLY A 747 -7.77 11.45 -27.44
N ILE A 748 -7.89 11.17 -26.13
CA ILE A 748 -7.63 12.15 -25.08
C ILE A 748 -6.25 12.84 -25.23
N ASP A 749 -6.18 14.14 -24.98
CA ASP A 749 -4.94 14.92 -25.13
C ASP A 749 -3.94 14.66 -23.99
N SER A 750 -4.45 14.49 -22.77
CA SER A 750 -3.61 14.23 -21.60
C SER A 750 -4.30 13.42 -20.50
N VAL A 751 -3.51 12.67 -19.74
CA VAL A 751 -3.96 11.94 -18.55
C VAL A 751 -3.12 12.39 -17.35
N SER A 752 -3.77 12.88 -16.30
CA SER A 752 -3.10 13.36 -15.09
C SER A 752 -3.21 12.33 -13.96
N VAL A 753 -2.06 11.76 -13.55
CA VAL A 753 -1.97 10.64 -12.59
C VAL A 753 -1.17 11.00 -11.35
N ASN A 754 -1.25 10.19 -10.30
CA ASN A 754 -0.41 10.37 -9.12
C ASN A 754 1.08 10.18 -9.45
N PRO A 755 2.01 10.80 -8.69
CA PRO A 755 3.44 10.76 -9.00
C PRO A 755 4.02 9.35 -9.16
N ASP A 756 3.61 8.41 -8.31
CA ASP A 756 4.03 7.01 -8.30
C ASP A 756 3.61 6.25 -9.58
N MET A 757 2.62 6.75 -10.31
CA MET A 757 2.03 6.10 -11.47
C MET A 757 2.51 6.67 -12.81
N VAL A 758 3.24 7.79 -12.82
CA VAL A 758 3.69 8.48 -14.04
C VAL A 758 4.40 7.55 -15.03
N VAL A 759 5.43 6.82 -14.57
CA VAL A 759 6.24 5.94 -15.43
C VAL A 759 5.42 4.78 -15.99
N ARG A 760 4.60 4.16 -15.14
CA ARG A 760 3.74 3.04 -15.53
C ARG A 760 2.68 3.48 -16.55
N THR A 761 2.01 4.60 -16.29
CA THR A 761 0.99 5.15 -17.20
C THR A 761 1.60 5.53 -18.55
N ARG A 762 2.79 6.15 -18.58
CA ARG A 762 3.46 6.47 -19.86
C ARG A 762 3.74 5.22 -20.70
N ARG A 763 4.24 4.15 -20.07
CA ARG A 763 4.47 2.87 -20.77
C ARG A 763 3.19 2.24 -21.28
N LEU A 764 2.12 2.29 -20.48
CA LEU A 764 0.80 1.80 -20.88
C LEU A 764 0.27 2.57 -22.09
N VAL A 765 0.29 3.90 -22.04
CA VAL A 765 -0.14 4.77 -23.15
C VAL A 765 0.66 4.47 -24.41
N ALA A 766 2.00 4.40 -24.33
CA ALA A 766 2.84 4.05 -25.47
C ALA A 766 2.49 2.68 -26.08
N SER A 767 2.21 1.69 -25.23
CA SER A 767 1.76 0.36 -25.67
C SER A 767 0.42 0.41 -26.40
N VAL A 768 -0.54 1.19 -25.88
CA VAL A 768 -1.87 1.35 -26.49
C VAL A 768 -1.78 2.10 -27.82
N GLU A 769 -1.03 3.20 -27.89
CA GLU A 769 -0.81 3.93 -29.14
C GLU A 769 -0.17 3.04 -30.21
N LYS A 770 0.85 2.25 -29.84
CA LYS A 770 1.45 1.26 -30.75
C LYS A 770 0.44 0.22 -31.22
N LYS A 771 -0.44 -0.26 -30.33
CA LYS A 771 -1.51 -1.20 -30.66
C LYS A 771 -2.49 -0.58 -31.68
N ILE A 772 -2.89 0.68 -31.49
CA ILE A 772 -3.77 1.41 -32.43
C ILE A 772 -3.10 1.53 -33.82
N ILE A 773 -1.82 1.88 -33.88
CA ILE A 773 -1.07 1.98 -35.14
C ILE A 773 -1.06 0.62 -35.87
N LEU A 774 -0.76 -0.47 -35.15
CA LEU A 774 -0.73 -1.82 -35.72
C LEU A 774 -2.12 -2.29 -36.20
N GLU A 775 -3.18 -1.96 -35.46
CA GLU A 775 -4.57 -2.23 -35.86
C GLU A 775 -4.93 -1.49 -37.16
N SER A 776 -4.60 -0.20 -37.27
CA SER A 776 -4.83 0.59 -38.49
C SER A 776 -4.03 0.05 -39.69
N LEU A 777 -2.76 -0.33 -39.50
CA LEU A 777 -1.95 -0.95 -40.56
C LEU A 777 -2.51 -2.30 -41.04
N ARG A 778 -3.13 -3.07 -40.15
CA ARG A 778 -3.80 -4.33 -40.51
C ARG A 778 -5.09 -4.12 -41.30
N ARG A 779 -5.82 -3.03 -41.05
CA ARG A 779 -7.06 -2.67 -41.78
C ARG A 779 -6.80 -2.07 -43.17
N LEU A 780 -5.56 -1.65 -43.44
CA LEU A 780 -5.11 -1.16 -44.75
C LEU A 780 -4.73 -2.30 -45.72
N LYS A 781 -4.62 -3.53 -45.22
CA LYS A 781 -4.56 -4.76 -46.04
C LYS A 781 -5.97 -5.26 -46.29
#